data_AF-A0AAD9PJG8-F1
#
_entry.id   AF-A0AAD9PJG8-F1
#
_cell.length_a   1.000
_cell.length_b   1.000
_cell.length_c   1.000
_cell.angle_alpha   90.00
_cell.angle_beta   90.00
_cell.angle_gamma   90.00
#
_symmetry.space_group_name_H-M   'P 1'
#
loop_
_entity.id
_entity.type
_entity.pdbx_description
1 polymer ?
#
loop_
_entity_poly.entity_id
_entity_poly.type
_entity_poly.pdbx_seq_one_letter_code
_entity_poly.pdbx_strand_id
1 'polypeptide(L)'
;MSTCYLILVIVRRYPDLVNWLFGVLAIDVAGHWVHNYAYVCAIIDIRRCALIEKENHKNVPDATFVLRIYYQKKIVMFLSIVGYETFLCSLYGRSFYKAYTPMYELGTTLMIVSSPLAFFKVLTNVLQGLYGLQKINKFERMRYEGSDAARCFIDAAKAEEANSEPLSAAAHLLEAASALQKADPHCMSIVIGRFAQGGRALKAAAEAYEQRGDLATASELFKKAAEQYDLDEFGRVAGSQCKLRFADLTVCFNDDIIAPLKIYEQEGFEHLKNNLLQYGAKELLLKAGLSRLVEDDITDADIAYSRYCSADTKFASSREGRLLKAIIDAKRSDDLDKFTLVVDGIMGTPVASIWTKHVTKEGRCYFFNQLTKKSQWDKPDELKTDEERLMEAQTSWKLYETAEGKSYYYNTKTKESVWEPPQQVKELLSKHGATSQIDKDTLRANFMQWLETFNFGQRTSWETAVKSLEANPRWAEFAAFTRGEKKQLFSEFSSQIYRRDLEELRRKKSMLGEMMTDALRNWEELNYYTSYVEFAKKFNGAKWFEWGTEKERDDIFQEYVENMEKELKQRHKDQRASSIARLEDHLTNMFKSSSDLLTWSQVKIQFSNFEGLHLIDVLDTHKAVFRNEYRRRLQEAERRSFRIQRKCRARFLAFLQESVEKGEIGPRTDYSTFIRAHATEAVYLDVVGHHGSTPYDLFREVQKPLRDLIRTGYLARNASYPEYERAASNYGIAVGNNLKHLHASLTSKSSGIASLDDVEEGEIPIDASRQSVESISSNSIIEG
;
A
#
# COMPACT_ATOMS: atom_id res chain seq x y z
N MET A 1 11.91 48.09 7.30
CA MET A 1 12.41 48.99 6.24
C MET A 1 12.68 50.41 6.77
N SER A 2 11.75 51.06 7.48
CA SER A 2 11.98 52.37 8.12
C SER A 2 13.15 52.38 9.11
N THR A 3 13.21 51.40 10.02
CA THR A 3 14.27 51.26 11.02
C THR A 3 15.65 51.06 10.39
N CYS A 4 15.74 50.24 9.33
CA CYS A 4 16.98 49.99 8.60
C CYS A 4 17.51 51.28 7.96
N TYR A 5 16.63 52.08 7.36
CA TYR A 5 16.99 53.37 6.78
C TYR A 5 17.49 54.35 7.85
N LEU A 6 16.81 54.42 8.99
CA LEU A 6 17.20 55.28 10.11
C LEU A 6 18.59 54.91 10.66
N ILE A 7 18.87 53.61 10.82
CA ILE A 7 20.19 53.11 11.25
C ILE A 7 21.28 53.49 10.23
N LEU A 8 21.04 53.34 8.92
CA LEU A 8 22.02 53.71 7.89
C LEU A 8 22.39 55.21 7.93
N VAL A 9 21.41 56.07 8.20
CA VAL A 9 21.65 57.52 8.29
C VAL A 9 22.38 57.88 9.60
N ILE A 10 22.06 57.23 10.72
CA ILE A 10 22.74 57.41 12.01
C ILE A 10 24.22 56.99 11.92
N VAL A 11 24.49 55.85 11.29
CA VAL A 11 25.85 55.31 11.10
C VAL A 11 26.76 56.29 10.36
N ARG A 12 26.22 57.04 9.38
CA ARG A 12 26.99 58.07 8.67
C ARG A 12 27.43 59.23 9.57
N ARG A 13 26.75 59.47 10.69
CA ARG A 13 27.04 60.54 11.65
C ARG A 13 27.81 60.08 12.88
N TYR A 14 27.62 58.82 13.28
CA TYR A 14 28.32 58.19 14.39
C TYR A 14 29.03 56.90 13.92
N PRO A 15 30.21 57.03 13.28
CA PRO A 15 30.93 55.87 12.75
C PRO A 15 31.38 54.89 13.84
N ASP A 16 31.60 55.37 15.07
CA ASP A 16 32.01 54.51 16.19
C ASP A 16 30.91 53.53 16.63
N LEU A 17 29.64 53.80 16.29
CA LEU A 17 28.48 52.99 16.64
C LEU A 17 28.06 51.99 15.56
N VAL A 18 28.79 51.92 14.44
CA VAL A 18 28.48 51.04 13.29
C VAL A 18 28.24 49.59 13.74
N ASN A 19 29.23 48.98 14.38
CA ASN A 19 29.17 47.56 14.74
C ASN A 19 28.02 47.26 15.71
N TRP A 20 27.75 48.18 16.64
CA TRP A 20 26.67 48.03 17.61
C TRP A 20 25.29 48.13 16.95
N LEU A 21 25.05 49.15 16.13
CA LEU A 21 23.77 49.34 15.45
C LEU A 21 23.45 48.25 14.43
N PHE A 22 24.46 47.79 13.68
CA PHE A 22 24.30 46.65 12.78
C PHE A 22 24.08 45.34 13.54
N GLY A 23 24.74 45.13 14.69
CA GLY A 23 24.50 43.98 15.55
C GLY A 23 23.06 43.94 16.08
N VAL A 24 22.54 45.07 16.55
CA VAL A 24 21.13 45.20 17.01
C VAL A 24 20.15 44.92 15.86
N LEU A 25 20.42 45.46 14.66
CA LEU A 25 19.59 45.20 13.48
C LEU A 25 19.61 43.72 13.07
N ALA A 26 20.78 43.08 13.11
CA ALA A 26 20.92 41.66 12.79
C ALA A 26 20.12 40.79 13.77
N ILE A 27 20.15 41.11 15.07
CA ILE A 27 19.36 40.42 16.09
C ILE A 27 17.85 40.60 15.87
N ASP A 28 17.40 41.81 15.53
CA ASP A 28 15.99 42.10 15.24
C ASP A 28 15.48 41.29 14.04
N VAL A 29 16.20 41.32 12.93
CA VAL A 29 15.83 40.59 11.70
C VAL A 29 15.92 39.08 11.92
N ALA A 30 17.01 38.57 12.49
CA ALA A 30 17.23 37.15 12.70
C ALA A 30 16.23 36.57 13.71
N GLY A 31 16.01 37.25 14.84
CA GLY A 31 15.08 36.79 15.87
C GLY A 31 13.64 36.68 15.34
N HIS A 32 13.18 37.70 14.61
CA HIS A 32 11.86 37.67 13.96
C HIS A 32 11.77 36.61 12.86
N TRP A 33 12.81 36.47 12.04
CA TRP A 33 12.84 35.49 10.96
C TRP A 33 12.81 34.06 11.49
N VAL A 34 13.64 33.71 12.48
CA VAL A 34 13.70 32.37 13.09
C VAL A 34 12.36 32.00 13.74
N HIS A 35 11.74 32.93 14.48
CA HIS A 35 10.42 32.70 15.09
C HIS A 35 9.32 32.44 14.05
N ASN A 36 9.31 33.24 12.98
CA ASN A 36 8.35 33.05 11.89
C ASN A 36 8.61 31.75 11.11
N TYR A 37 9.87 31.42 10.86
CA TYR A 37 10.26 30.18 10.19
C TYR A 37 9.83 28.95 11.01
N ALA A 38 10.11 28.92 12.31
CA ALA A 38 9.69 27.86 13.22
C ALA A 38 8.17 27.64 13.21
N TYR A 39 7.41 28.73 13.09
CA TYR A 39 5.96 28.69 13.00
C TYR A 39 5.45 28.23 11.62
N VAL A 40 6.10 28.64 10.52
CA VAL A 40 5.77 28.17 9.17
C VAL A 40 6.06 26.69 9.01
N CYS A 41 7.20 26.20 9.50
CA CYS A 41 7.50 24.76 9.54
C CYS A 41 6.41 23.99 10.29
N ALA A 42 6.02 24.46 11.48
CA ALA A 42 4.94 23.87 12.24
C ALA A 42 3.61 23.85 11.47
N ILE A 43 3.27 24.91 10.74
CA ILE A 43 2.02 24.98 9.97
C ILE A 43 2.02 24.14 8.70
N ILE A 44 3.14 24.06 7.98
CA ILE A 44 3.24 23.23 6.78
C ILE A 44 3.07 21.75 7.16
N ASP A 45 3.62 21.36 8.30
CA ASP A 45 3.48 20.00 8.83
C ASP A 45 2.08 19.75 9.41
N ILE A 46 1.48 20.74 10.11
CA ILE A 46 0.13 20.60 10.72
C ILE A 46 -1.00 20.73 9.69
N ARG A 47 -0.97 21.66 8.71
CA ARG A 47 -2.07 21.84 7.75
C ARG A 47 -2.24 20.70 6.74
N ARG A 48 -1.28 19.78 6.66
CA ARG A 48 -1.43 18.52 5.92
C ARG A 48 -2.11 17.42 6.74
N CYS A 49 -2.20 17.59 8.06
CA CYS A 49 -3.09 16.84 8.94
C CYS A 49 -4.42 17.61 9.01
N ALA A 50 -5.49 17.09 8.41
CA ALA A 50 -6.77 17.79 8.18
C ALA A 50 -7.56 18.25 9.43
N LEU A 51 -6.94 18.35 10.60
CA LEU A 51 -7.56 18.78 11.85
C LEU A 51 -6.59 19.71 12.57
N ILE A 52 -6.88 21.03 12.56
CA ILE A 52 -6.73 22.00 13.67
C ILE A 52 -6.77 23.43 13.09
N GLU A 53 -7.52 24.27 13.78
CA GLU A 53 -7.86 25.65 13.44
C GLU A 53 -6.65 26.61 13.40
N LYS A 54 -6.91 27.80 12.83
CA LYS A 54 -6.02 28.94 12.63
C LYS A 54 -5.24 29.37 13.89
N GLU A 55 -4.14 28.70 14.23
CA GLU A 55 -3.19 29.24 15.21
C GLU A 55 -2.42 30.41 14.58
N ASN A 56 -2.19 31.49 15.34
CA ASN A 56 -1.40 32.67 14.95
C ASN A 56 0.02 32.59 15.57
N HIS A 57 1.07 33.06 14.88
CA HIS A 57 2.47 33.10 15.38
C HIS A 57 2.66 33.94 16.65
N LYS A 58 1.64 34.69 17.06
CA LYS A 58 1.58 35.51 18.27
C LYS A 58 0.99 34.75 19.48
N ASN A 59 0.45 33.55 19.27
CA ASN A 59 0.00 32.68 20.35
C ASN A 59 1.18 31.82 20.82
N VAL A 60 1.73 32.15 21.99
CA VAL A 60 2.97 31.54 22.48
C VAL A 60 2.82 31.09 23.95
N PRO A 61 2.09 29.98 24.21
CA PRO A 61 1.80 29.52 25.57
C PRO A 61 3.08 29.08 26.30
N ASP A 62 3.99 28.41 25.61
CA ASP A 62 5.23 27.84 26.19
C ASP A 62 6.41 28.84 26.24
N ALA A 63 6.19 30.11 25.87
CA ALA A 63 7.25 31.11 25.91
C ALA A 63 7.53 31.64 27.32
N THR A 64 8.72 32.23 27.47
CA THR A 64 9.12 32.98 28.66
C THR A 64 8.10 34.08 28.99
N PHE A 65 7.97 34.40 30.28
CA PHE A 65 7.03 35.40 30.78
C PHE A 65 7.11 36.75 30.05
N VAL A 66 8.33 37.21 29.75
CA VAL A 66 8.60 38.46 29.02
C VAL A 66 8.02 38.44 27.61
N LEU A 67 8.26 37.37 26.86
CA LEU A 67 7.76 37.23 25.50
C LEU A 67 6.23 37.05 25.47
N ARG A 68 5.67 36.40 26.49
CA ARG A 68 4.23 36.26 26.69
C ARG A 68 3.55 37.61 26.91
N ILE A 69 4.09 38.47 27.79
CA ILE A 69 3.55 39.82 28.02
C ILE A 69 3.59 40.65 26.73
N TYR A 70 4.70 40.59 25.99
CA TYR A 70 4.86 41.30 24.73
C TYR A 70 3.75 40.96 23.73
N TYR A 71 3.40 39.68 23.54
CA TYR A 71 2.35 39.28 22.60
C TYR A 71 0.91 39.37 23.15
N GLN A 72 0.69 39.08 24.43
CA GLN A 72 -0.65 39.08 25.04
C GLN A 72 -1.21 40.50 25.22
N LYS A 73 -0.35 41.48 25.51
CA LYS A 73 -0.76 42.86 25.76
C LYS A 73 -0.38 43.73 24.55
N LYS A 74 -1.35 43.97 23.66
CA LYS A 74 -1.17 44.84 22.46
C LYS A 74 -0.55 46.21 22.79
N ILE A 75 -0.89 46.77 23.95
CA ILE A 75 -0.36 48.05 24.45
C ILE A 75 1.16 47.96 24.68
N VAL A 76 1.65 46.86 25.28
CA VAL A 76 3.09 46.67 25.56
C VAL A 76 3.87 46.52 24.25
N MET A 77 3.36 45.73 23.31
CA MET A 77 3.94 45.61 21.97
C MET A 77 4.04 46.98 21.30
N PHE A 78 2.96 47.77 21.30
CA PHE A 78 2.94 49.10 20.70
C PHE A 78 3.92 50.06 21.37
N LEU A 79 3.91 50.17 22.71
CA LEU A 79 4.81 51.05 23.45
C LEU A 79 6.29 50.68 23.25
N SER A 80 6.61 49.39 23.15
CA SER A 80 8.00 48.95 22.89
C SER A 80 8.49 49.33 21.49
N ILE A 81 7.62 49.26 20.47
CA ILE A 81 7.95 49.68 19.10
C ILE A 81 8.13 51.20 19.04
N VAL A 82 7.21 51.95 19.64
CA VAL A 82 7.29 53.42 19.71
C VAL A 82 8.53 53.85 20.47
N GLY A 83 8.84 53.21 21.60
CA GLY A 83 10.05 53.49 22.37
C GLY A 83 11.32 53.21 21.58
N TYR A 84 11.39 52.09 20.86
CA TYR A 84 12.53 51.74 20.03
C TYR A 84 12.77 52.74 18.87
N GLU A 85 11.72 53.13 18.15
CA GLU A 85 11.82 54.14 17.09
C GLU A 85 12.14 55.54 17.63
N THR A 86 11.57 55.90 18.79
CA THR A 86 11.87 57.19 19.47
C THR A 86 13.33 57.25 19.92
N PHE A 87 13.90 56.14 20.38
CA PHE A 87 15.32 56.05 20.74
C PHE A 87 16.22 56.30 19.52
N LEU A 88 15.95 55.66 18.39
CA LEU A 88 16.73 55.88 17.16
C LEU A 88 16.53 57.29 16.60
N CYS A 89 15.31 57.81 16.60
CA CYS A 89 15.01 59.17 16.12
C CYS A 89 15.67 60.24 16.99
N SER A 90 15.70 60.06 18.32
CA SER A 90 16.35 61.00 19.24
C SER A 90 17.88 60.97 19.09
N LEU A 91 18.48 59.80 18.86
CA LEU A 91 19.89 59.66 18.54
C LEU A 91 20.25 60.38 17.23
N TYR A 92 19.41 60.25 16.20
CA TYR A 92 19.57 60.97 14.94
C TYR A 92 19.39 62.49 15.10
N GLY A 93 18.33 62.93 15.78
CA GLY A 93 18.04 64.35 16.02
C GLY A 93 19.17 65.06 16.78
N ARG A 94 19.75 64.38 17.78
CA ARG A 94 20.91 64.87 18.53
C ARG A 94 22.13 65.15 17.66
N SER A 95 22.29 64.43 16.54
CA SER A 95 23.44 64.60 15.63
C SER A 95 23.52 65.95 14.91
N PHE A 96 22.42 66.73 14.91
CA PHE A 96 22.36 68.03 14.22
C PHE A 96 22.69 69.23 15.10
N TYR A 97 22.64 69.06 16.43
CA TYR A 97 22.71 70.18 17.36
C TYR A 97 23.96 70.11 18.23
N LYS A 98 24.58 71.27 18.49
CA LYS A 98 25.72 71.37 19.39
C LYS A 98 25.29 71.05 20.83
N ALA A 99 26.23 70.53 21.62
CA ALA A 99 26.02 70.28 23.04
C ALA A 99 25.50 71.54 23.75
N TYR A 100 24.61 71.37 24.73
CA TYR A 100 23.99 72.44 25.55
C TYR A 100 23.01 73.36 24.80
N THR A 101 22.52 72.96 23.63
CA THR A 101 21.35 73.61 23.01
C THR A 101 20.05 72.97 23.50
N PRO A 102 18.93 73.71 23.61
CA PRO A 102 17.67 73.16 24.10
C PRO A 102 17.16 71.96 23.27
N MET A 103 17.44 71.95 21.96
CA MET A 103 17.10 70.82 21.09
C MET A 103 17.97 69.58 21.33
N TYR A 104 19.25 69.77 21.68
CA TYR A 104 20.14 68.68 22.08
C TYR A 104 19.75 68.09 23.43
N GLU A 105 19.35 68.92 24.39
CA GLU A 105 18.83 68.49 25.69
C GLU A 105 17.51 67.73 25.54
N LEU A 106 16.58 68.24 24.73
CA LEU A 106 15.33 67.55 24.39
C LEU A 106 15.61 66.16 23.78
N GLY A 107 16.49 66.08 22.78
CA GLY A 107 16.91 64.79 22.20
C GLY A 107 17.53 63.85 23.23
N THR A 108 18.34 64.36 24.15
CA THR A 108 18.96 63.56 25.22
C THR A 108 17.93 63.04 26.21
N THR A 109 16.95 63.87 26.62
CA THR A 109 15.86 63.43 27.49
C THR A 109 14.99 62.36 26.85
N LEU A 110 14.64 62.52 25.56
CA LEU A 110 13.85 61.54 24.82
C LEU A 110 14.60 60.22 24.67
N MET A 111 15.91 60.27 24.41
CA MET A 111 16.76 59.07 24.34
C MET A 111 16.80 58.32 25.68
N ILE A 112 16.98 59.02 26.80
CA ILE A 112 17.03 58.40 28.13
C ILE A 112 15.68 57.77 28.50
N VAL A 113 14.57 58.47 28.26
CA VAL A 113 13.21 57.98 28.57
C VAL A 113 12.83 56.80 27.69
N SER A 114 13.26 56.78 26.43
CA SER A 114 12.95 55.69 25.48
C SER A 114 13.90 54.49 25.58
N SER A 115 15.09 54.65 26.15
CA SER A 115 16.11 53.60 26.26
C SER A 115 15.63 52.30 26.95
N PRO A 116 14.86 52.32 28.05
CA PRO A 116 14.37 51.09 28.67
C PRO A 116 13.40 50.31 27.77
N LEU A 117 12.55 51.02 27.02
CA LEU A 117 11.62 50.40 26.07
C LEU A 117 12.34 49.87 24.82
N ALA A 118 13.36 50.58 24.35
CA ALA A 118 14.24 50.13 23.27
C ALA A 118 15.00 48.87 23.66
N PHE A 119 15.58 48.83 24.87
CA PHE A 119 16.24 47.65 25.41
C PHE A 119 15.26 46.47 25.54
N PHE A 120 14.06 46.73 26.08
CA PHE A 120 13.01 45.71 26.16
C PHE A 120 12.65 45.14 24.78
N LYS A 121 12.56 45.98 23.75
CA LYS A 121 12.31 45.53 22.38
C LYS A 121 13.43 44.63 21.84
N VAL A 122 14.69 45.03 22.00
CA VAL A 122 15.85 44.20 21.59
C VAL A 122 15.85 42.87 22.34
N LEU A 123 15.59 42.88 23.65
CA LEU A 123 15.46 41.67 24.47
C LEU A 123 14.34 40.76 23.95
N THR A 124 13.18 41.30 23.58
CA THR A 124 12.08 40.49 23.03
C THR A 124 12.45 39.80 21.72
N ASN A 125 13.29 40.41 20.88
CA ASN A 125 13.73 39.80 19.63
C ASN A 125 14.72 38.65 19.85
N VAL A 126 15.63 38.81 20.81
CA VAL A 126 16.51 37.70 21.25
C VAL A 126 15.68 36.53 21.77
N LEU A 127 14.68 36.81 22.62
CA LEU A 127 13.78 35.80 23.16
C LEU A 127 12.93 35.12 22.08
N GLN A 128 12.53 35.85 21.03
CA GLN A 128 11.84 35.27 19.87
C GLN A 128 12.74 34.30 19.10
N GLY A 129 14.00 34.67 18.86
CA GLY A 129 14.97 33.79 18.20
C GLY A 129 15.23 32.52 19.01
N LEU A 130 15.45 32.64 20.32
CA LEU A 130 15.66 31.49 21.21
C LEU A 130 14.43 30.58 21.27
N TYR A 131 13.23 31.15 21.37
CA TYR A 131 12.00 30.38 21.35
C TYR A 131 11.80 29.64 20.03
N GLY A 132 12.06 30.31 18.90
CA GLY A 132 12.01 29.68 17.57
C GLY A 132 12.99 28.51 17.44
N LEU A 133 14.24 28.67 17.90
CA LEU A 133 15.25 27.60 17.89
C LEU A 133 14.84 26.41 18.77
N GLN A 134 14.34 26.67 19.98
CA GLN A 134 13.83 25.60 20.86
C GLN A 134 12.69 24.83 20.20
N LYS A 135 11.79 25.52 19.51
CA LYS A 135 10.67 24.91 18.81
C LYS A 135 11.14 24.06 17.63
N ILE A 136 12.07 24.56 16.82
CA ILE A 136 12.68 23.82 15.70
C ILE A 136 13.37 22.55 16.22
N ASN A 137 14.22 22.67 17.24
CA ASN A 137 14.92 21.52 17.83
C ASN A 137 13.93 20.48 18.37
N LYS A 138 12.85 20.91 19.02
CA LYS A 138 11.79 19.99 19.49
C LYS A 138 11.15 19.22 18.32
N PHE A 139 10.87 19.88 17.20
CA PHE A 139 10.31 19.23 16.00
C PHE A 139 11.30 18.26 15.36
N GLU A 140 12.56 18.66 15.17
CA GLU A 140 13.61 17.79 14.63
C GLU A 140 13.83 16.56 15.49
N ARG A 141 13.84 16.74 16.82
CA ARG A 141 13.96 15.65 17.78
C ARG A 141 12.78 14.69 17.71
N MET A 142 11.54 15.18 17.66
CA MET A 142 10.36 14.33 17.49
C MET A 142 10.38 13.54 16.18
N ARG A 143 10.86 14.17 15.09
CA ARG A 143 11.00 13.50 13.78
C ARG A 143 12.05 12.40 13.82
N TYR A 144 13.19 12.68 14.43
CA TYR A 144 14.30 11.73 14.59
C TYR A 144 13.89 10.55 15.48
N GLU A 145 13.39 10.83 16.69
CA GLU A 145 12.94 9.82 17.65
C GLU A 145 11.79 8.96 17.08
N GLY A 146 10.84 9.58 16.38
CA GLY A 146 9.73 8.84 15.77
C GLY A 146 10.15 7.97 14.57
N SER A 147 11.17 8.40 13.80
CA SER A 147 11.73 7.59 12.71
C SER A 147 12.55 6.40 13.24
N ASP A 148 13.34 6.62 14.29
CA ASP A 148 14.11 5.56 14.96
C ASP A 148 13.17 4.57 15.65
N ALA A 149 12.15 5.03 16.37
CA ALA A 149 11.14 4.17 16.98
C ALA A 149 10.43 3.31 15.93
N ALA A 150 10.00 3.90 14.81
CA ALA A 150 9.38 3.16 13.72
C ALA A 150 10.30 2.08 13.14
N ARG A 151 11.60 2.36 13.02
CA ARG A 151 12.58 1.38 12.55
C ARG A 151 12.71 0.21 13.53
N CYS A 152 12.79 0.48 14.84
CA CYS A 152 12.82 -0.57 15.86
C CYS A 152 11.58 -1.46 15.80
N PHE A 153 10.39 -0.88 15.66
CA PHE A 153 9.15 -1.65 15.53
C PHE A 153 9.10 -2.48 14.24
N ILE A 154 9.64 -1.97 13.13
CA ILE A 154 9.73 -2.74 11.87
C ILE A 154 10.68 -3.93 12.02
N ASP A 155 11.83 -3.73 12.66
CA ASP A 155 12.81 -4.80 12.86
C ASP A 155 12.27 -5.85 13.85
N ALA A 156 11.54 -5.42 14.88
CA ALA A 156 10.78 -6.32 15.76
C ALA A 156 9.72 -7.11 14.98
N ALA A 157 8.91 -6.44 14.15
CA ALA A 157 7.89 -7.12 13.34
C ALA A 157 8.48 -8.21 12.44
N LYS A 158 9.62 -7.95 11.78
CA LYS A 158 10.31 -8.95 10.94
C LYS A 158 10.83 -10.13 11.75
N ALA A 159 11.32 -9.89 12.97
CA ALA A 159 11.76 -10.97 13.86
C ALA A 159 10.57 -11.86 14.25
N GLU A 160 9.41 -11.27 14.53
CA GLU A 160 8.20 -12.00 14.88
C GLU A 160 7.59 -12.75 13.68
N GLU A 161 7.66 -12.18 12.48
CA GLU A 161 7.32 -12.89 11.24
C GLU A 161 8.21 -14.12 11.05
N ALA A 162 9.52 -14.02 11.32
CA ALA A 162 10.44 -15.15 11.24
C ALA A 162 10.14 -16.23 12.29
N ASN A 163 9.61 -15.85 13.46
CA ASN A 163 9.17 -16.77 14.51
C ASN A 163 7.77 -17.35 14.27
N SER A 164 7.10 -17.02 13.16
CA SER A 164 5.72 -17.42 12.86
C SER A 164 4.68 -16.90 13.85
N GLU A 165 4.89 -15.69 14.40
CA GLU A 165 3.95 -14.98 15.29
C GLU A 165 3.31 -13.77 14.58
N PRO A 166 2.32 -14.01 13.69
CA PRO A 166 1.75 -12.95 12.84
C PRO A 166 0.96 -11.88 13.61
N LEU A 167 0.45 -12.21 14.81
CA LEU A 167 -0.29 -11.26 15.65
C LEU A 167 0.62 -10.21 16.27
N SER A 168 1.76 -10.64 16.83
CA SER A 168 2.79 -9.75 17.39
C SER A 168 3.39 -8.88 16.29
N ALA A 169 3.69 -9.47 15.12
CA ALA A 169 4.16 -8.74 13.95
C ALA A 169 3.20 -7.63 13.50
N ALA A 170 1.89 -7.93 13.43
CA ALA A 170 0.89 -6.94 13.06
C ALA A 170 0.78 -5.77 14.06
N ALA A 171 0.87 -6.05 15.36
CA ALA A 171 0.85 -5.03 16.40
C ALA A 171 2.05 -4.07 16.28
N HIS A 172 3.26 -4.63 16.10
CA HIS A 172 4.47 -3.82 15.89
C HIS A 172 4.41 -2.99 14.60
N LEU A 173 3.84 -3.52 13.52
CA LEU A 173 3.64 -2.75 12.27
C LEU A 173 2.66 -1.58 12.44
N LEU A 174 1.61 -1.76 13.25
CA LEU A 174 0.66 -0.70 13.59
C LEU A 174 1.32 0.41 14.42
N GLU A 175 2.14 0.03 15.41
CA GLU A 175 2.91 0.97 16.23
C GLU A 175 3.95 1.71 15.38
N ALA A 176 4.61 1.03 14.45
CA ALA A 176 5.51 1.65 13.48
C ALA A 176 4.80 2.68 12.59
N ALA A 177 3.61 2.34 12.08
CA ALA A 177 2.80 3.23 11.25
C ALA A 177 2.36 4.48 12.04
N SER A 178 1.91 4.30 13.29
CA SER A 178 1.53 5.39 14.19
C SER A 178 2.72 6.29 14.55
N ALA A 179 3.89 5.71 14.81
CA ALA A 179 5.13 6.44 15.07
C ALA A 179 5.54 7.29 13.86
N LEU A 180 5.50 6.73 12.65
CA LEU A 180 5.79 7.47 11.41
C LEU A 180 4.76 8.57 11.13
N GLN A 181 3.48 8.29 11.36
CA GLN A 181 2.41 9.28 11.18
C GLN A 181 2.59 10.49 12.12
N LYS A 182 3.08 10.27 13.35
CA LYS A 182 3.40 11.34 14.30
C LYS A 182 4.72 12.05 13.98
N ALA A 183 5.68 11.35 13.38
CA ALA A 183 7.03 11.87 13.11
C ALA A 183 7.10 12.72 11.84
N ASP A 184 6.45 12.26 10.75
CA ASP A 184 6.51 12.92 9.44
C ASP A 184 5.26 12.63 8.59
N PRO A 185 4.34 13.60 8.45
CA PRO A 185 3.18 13.49 7.57
C PRO A 185 3.54 13.34 6.07
N HIS A 186 4.78 13.62 5.66
CA HIS A 186 5.21 13.44 4.28
C HIS A 186 5.41 11.96 3.91
N CYS A 187 5.56 11.09 4.91
CA CYS A 187 5.77 9.65 4.73
C CYS A 187 4.46 8.86 4.58
N MET A 188 3.33 9.50 4.25
CA MET A 188 2.03 8.83 4.17
C MET A 188 2.02 7.62 3.23
N SER A 189 2.77 7.63 2.12
CA SER A 189 2.91 6.45 1.25
C SER A 189 3.57 5.27 1.94
N ILE A 190 4.58 5.53 2.79
CA ILE A 190 5.25 4.51 3.61
C ILE A 190 4.29 4.02 4.69
N VAL A 191 3.58 4.92 5.36
CA VAL A 191 2.58 4.58 6.39
C VAL A 191 1.47 3.70 5.81
N ILE A 192 0.91 4.06 4.65
CA ILE A 192 -0.10 3.28 3.92
C ILE A 192 0.44 1.88 3.58
N GLY A 193 1.66 1.80 3.06
CA GLY A 193 2.30 0.51 2.77
C GLY A 193 2.52 -0.35 4.01
N ARG A 194 2.64 0.25 5.21
CA ARG A 194 2.76 -0.49 6.49
C ARG A 194 1.41 -1.00 6.99
N PHE A 195 0.32 -0.24 6.84
CA PHE A 195 -1.03 -0.74 7.12
C PHE A 195 -1.38 -1.95 6.24
N ALA A 196 -1.00 -1.92 4.96
CA ALA A 196 -1.16 -3.06 4.05
C ALA A 196 -0.36 -4.30 4.50
N GLN A 197 0.84 -4.10 5.05
CA GLN A 197 1.66 -5.19 5.63
C GLN A 197 1.01 -5.76 6.89
N GLY A 198 0.53 -4.89 7.80
CA GLY A 198 -0.18 -5.31 9.02
C GLY A 198 -1.47 -6.08 8.70
N GLY A 199 -2.25 -5.62 7.71
CA GLY A 199 -3.45 -6.31 7.23
C GLY A 199 -3.15 -7.71 6.67
N ARG A 200 -2.01 -7.91 5.99
CA ARG A 200 -1.58 -9.23 5.52
C ARG A 200 -1.21 -10.16 6.68
N ALA A 201 -0.47 -9.66 7.67
CA ALA A 201 -0.11 -10.43 8.85
C ALA A 201 -1.36 -10.85 9.65
N LEU A 202 -2.31 -9.94 9.88
CA LEU A 202 -3.57 -10.27 10.56
C LEU A 202 -4.42 -11.28 9.78
N LYS A 203 -4.48 -11.16 8.46
CA LYS A 203 -5.18 -12.14 7.61
C LYS A 203 -4.56 -13.54 7.75
N ALA A 204 -3.24 -13.65 7.70
CA ALA A 204 -2.54 -14.93 7.87
C ALA A 204 -2.76 -15.52 9.28
N ALA A 205 -2.81 -14.68 10.31
CA ALA A 205 -3.17 -15.11 11.66
C ALA A 205 -4.61 -15.66 11.70
N ALA A 206 -5.57 -14.94 11.11
CA ALA A 206 -6.97 -15.33 11.08
C ALA A 206 -7.17 -16.70 10.38
N GLU A 207 -6.51 -16.92 9.24
CA GLU A 207 -6.53 -18.20 8.52
C GLU A 207 -5.96 -19.35 9.36
N ALA A 208 -4.93 -19.09 10.17
CA ALA A 208 -4.37 -20.08 11.08
C ALA A 208 -5.32 -20.45 12.23
N TYR A 209 -6.08 -19.48 12.78
CA TYR A 209 -7.11 -19.74 13.79
C TYR A 209 -8.33 -20.46 13.21
N GLU A 210 -8.72 -20.12 11.98
CA GLU A 210 -9.79 -20.81 11.24
C GLU A 210 -9.44 -22.30 11.04
N GLN A 211 -8.19 -22.62 10.65
CA GLN A 211 -7.71 -24.01 10.52
C GLN A 211 -7.70 -24.77 11.86
N ARG A 212 -7.54 -24.06 12.98
CA ARG A 212 -7.59 -24.64 14.34
C ARG A 212 -9.02 -24.83 14.86
N GLY A 213 -10.03 -24.30 14.16
CA GLY A 213 -11.44 -24.38 14.55
C GLY A 213 -11.89 -23.30 15.52
N ASP A 214 -11.05 -22.31 15.84
CA ASP A 214 -11.43 -21.16 16.67
C ASP A 214 -12.03 -20.05 15.79
N LEU A 215 -13.29 -20.24 15.42
CA LEU A 215 -14.01 -19.38 14.49
C LEU A 215 -14.28 -17.98 15.08
N ALA A 216 -14.46 -17.88 16.40
CA ALA A 216 -14.72 -16.62 17.08
C ALA A 216 -13.49 -15.70 16.98
N THR A 217 -12.32 -16.20 17.40
CA THR A 217 -11.07 -15.43 17.32
C THR A 217 -10.68 -15.13 15.86
N ALA A 218 -10.87 -16.09 14.95
CA ALA A 218 -10.61 -15.89 13.52
C ALA A 218 -11.46 -14.76 12.94
N SER A 219 -12.75 -14.70 13.26
CA SER A 219 -13.65 -13.64 12.78
C SER A 219 -13.20 -12.24 13.24
N GLU A 220 -12.82 -12.08 14.51
CA GLU A 220 -12.33 -10.81 15.03
C GLU A 220 -11.04 -10.36 14.35
N LEU A 221 -10.14 -11.31 14.05
CA LEU A 221 -8.90 -11.04 13.33
C LEU A 221 -9.16 -10.64 11.88
N PHE A 222 -10.11 -11.27 11.19
CA PHE A 222 -10.53 -10.83 9.85
C PHE A 222 -11.15 -9.43 9.87
N LYS A 223 -11.94 -9.08 10.89
CA LYS A 223 -12.47 -7.73 11.08
C LYS A 223 -11.33 -6.71 11.27
N LYS A 224 -10.38 -6.99 12.16
CA LYS A 224 -9.20 -6.14 12.38
C LYS A 224 -8.36 -6.00 11.11
N ALA A 225 -8.19 -7.07 10.33
CA ALA A 225 -7.49 -7.02 9.04
C ALA A 225 -8.21 -6.12 8.03
N ALA A 226 -9.55 -6.22 7.95
CA ALA A 226 -10.35 -5.36 7.08
C ALA A 226 -10.21 -3.88 7.43
N GLU A 227 -10.24 -3.53 8.73
CA GLU A 227 -10.03 -2.15 9.21
C GLU A 227 -8.65 -1.61 8.82
N GLN A 228 -7.60 -2.45 8.83
CA GLN A 228 -6.26 -2.06 8.37
C GLN A 228 -6.21 -1.82 6.85
N TYR A 229 -6.90 -2.66 6.06
CA TYR A 229 -6.96 -2.47 4.61
C TYR A 229 -7.82 -1.27 4.19
N ASP A 230 -8.83 -0.89 4.98
CA ASP A 230 -9.62 0.32 4.73
C ASP A 230 -8.80 1.61 4.90
N LEU A 231 -7.70 1.56 5.66
CA LEU A 231 -6.72 2.66 5.76
C LEU A 231 -5.78 2.74 4.54
N ASP A 232 -5.75 1.72 3.69
CA ASP A 232 -4.96 1.67 2.47
C ASP A 232 -5.84 1.93 1.24
N GLU A 233 -5.56 3.00 0.50
CA GLU A 233 -6.30 3.38 -0.72
C GLU A 233 -6.29 2.26 -1.77
N PHE A 234 -5.23 1.45 -1.80
CA PHE A 234 -5.05 0.32 -2.73
C PHE A 234 -5.48 -1.04 -2.14
N GLY A 235 -5.87 -1.07 -0.85
CA GLY A 235 -6.21 -2.29 -0.10
C GLY A 235 -7.65 -2.77 -0.26
N ARG A 236 -8.51 -2.03 -0.98
CA ARG A 236 -9.97 -2.24 -1.04
C ARG A 236 -10.41 -3.68 -1.36
N VAL A 237 -9.75 -4.35 -2.30
CA VAL A 237 -10.09 -5.74 -2.68
C VAL A 237 -9.77 -6.73 -1.56
N ALA A 238 -8.61 -6.58 -0.92
CA ALA A 238 -8.22 -7.42 0.21
C ALA A 238 -9.09 -7.15 1.45
N GLY A 239 -9.45 -5.89 1.69
CA GLY A 239 -10.40 -5.48 2.72
C GLY A 239 -11.78 -6.10 2.52
N SER A 240 -12.34 -6.01 1.30
CA SER A 240 -13.62 -6.63 0.93
C SER A 240 -13.61 -8.14 1.18
N GLN A 241 -12.54 -8.86 0.80
CA GLN A 241 -12.39 -10.29 1.09
C GLN A 241 -12.40 -10.59 2.60
N CYS A 242 -11.70 -9.79 3.40
CA CYS A 242 -11.68 -9.94 4.86
C CYS A 242 -13.04 -9.64 5.50
N LYS A 243 -13.78 -8.63 5.00
CA LYS A 243 -15.15 -8.32 5.46
C LYS A 243 -16.12 -9.45 5.16
N LEU A 244 -16.05 -10.02 3.96
CA LEU A 244 -16.88 -11.15 3.56
C LEU A 244 -16.57 -12.40 4.40
N ARG A 245 -15.29 -12.69 4.67
CA ARG A 245 -14.90 -13.81 5.54
C ARG A 245 -15.31 -13.60 7.00
N PHE A 246 -15.22 -12.37 7.51
CA PHE A 246 -15.78 -12.03 8.81
C PHE A 246 -17.29 -12.32 8.85
N ALA A 247 -18.05 -11.90 7.84
CA ALA A 247 -19.48 -12.14 7.74
C ALA A 247 -19.81 -13.65 7.64
N ASP A 248 -19.07 -14.42 6.83
CA ASP A 248 -19.26 -15.87 6.67
C ASP A 248 -19.05 -16.61 8.00
N LEU A 249 -17.99 -16.26 8.74
CA LEU A 249 -17.69 -16.88 10.02
C LEU A 249 -18.71 -16.48 11.10
N THR A 250 -19.07 -15.20 11.19
CA THR A 250 -19.96 -14.69 12.25
C THR A 250 -21.33 -15.36 12.21
N VAL A 251 -21.88 -15.60 11.02
CA VAL A 251 -23.16 -16.29 10.83
C VAL A 251 -23.14 -17.74 11.34
N CYS A 252 -21.97 -18.39 11.41
CA CYS A 252 -21.84 -19.78 11.84
C CYS A 252 -21.85 -19.98 13.36
N PHE A 253 -21.49 -18.96 14.15
CA PHE A 253 -21.33 -19.13 15.60
C PHE A 253 -22.01 -18.05 16.45
N ASN A 254 -22.46 -16.92 15.86
CA ASN A 254 -23.10 -15.84 16.58
C ASN A 254 -24.54 -15.64 16.08
N ASP A 255 -25.47 -15.39 17.01
CA ASP A 255 -26.88 -15.13 16.70
C ASP A 255 -27.12 -13.70 16.18
N ASP A 256 -26.12 -12.80 16.26
CA ASP A 256 -26.19 -11.45 15.70
C ASP A 256 -25.91 -11.45 14.18
N ILE A 257 -26.99 -11.45 13.41
CA ILE A 257 -26.98 -11.54 11.94
C ILE A 257 -27.00 -10.15 11.28
N ILE A 258 -27.28 -9.09 12.05
CA ILE A 258 -27.45 -7.72 11.53
C ILE A 258 -26.16 -7.18 10.91
N ALA A 259 -25.01 -7.42 11.56
CA ALA A 259 -23.73 -6.94 11.06
C ALA A 259 -23.28 -7.66 9.78
N PRO A 260 -23.29 -9.01 9.69
CA PRO A 260 -23.05 -9.75 8.45
C PRO A 260 -24.01 -9.36 7.32
N LEU A 261 -25.31 -9.20 7.62
CA LEU A 261 -26.33 -8.79 6.65
C LEU A 261 -25.93 -7.49 5.94
N LYS A 262 -25.60 -6.45 6.71
CA LYS A 262 -25.20 -5.15 6.16
C LYS A 262 -23.96 -5.26 5.27
N ILE A 263 -23.00 -6.08 5.66
CA ILE A 263 -21.77 -6.31 4.89
C ILE A 263 -22.09 -6.98 3.55
N TYR A 264 -22.87 -8.07 3.54
CA TYR A 264 -23.25 -8.75 2.30
C TYR A 264 -24.01 -7.86 1.33
N GLU A 265 -24.91 -7.00 1.83
CA GLU A 265 -25.61 -6.05 0.96
C GLU A 265 -24.70 -4.98 0.39
N GLN A 266 -23.87 -4.35 1.23
CA GLN A 266 -22.96 -3.30 0.80
C GLN A 266 -21.98 -3.83 -0.26
N GLU A 267 -21.31 -4.95 0.02
CA GLU A 267 -20.37 -5.57 -0.92
C GLU A 267 -21.09 -6.12 -2.16
N GLY A 268 -22.31 -6.66 -2.01
CA GLY A 268 -23.13 -7.13 -3.13
C GLY A 268 -23.48 -6.02 -4.13
N PHE A 269 -23.88 -4.84 -3.64
CA PHE A 269 -24.14 -3.68 -4.51
C PHE A 269 -22.87 -3.08 -5.10
N GLU A 270 -21.76 -3.06 -4.37
CA GLU A 270 -20.46 -2.62 -4.90
C GLU A 270 -19.94 -3.58 -5.99
N HIS A 271 -20.12 -4.90 -5.82
CA HIS A 271 -19.76 -5.90 -6.82
C HIS A 271 -20.60 -5.76 -8.11
N LEU A 272 -21.88 -5.36 -8.02
CA LEU A 272 -22.71 -5.08 -9.21
C LEU A 272 -22.17 -3.90 -10.04
N LYS A 273 -21.52 -2.92 -9.41
CA LYS A 273 -20.91 -1.78 -10.12
C LYS A 273 -19.62 -2.18 -10.88
N ASN A 274 -18.98 -3.29 -10.49
CA ASN A 274 -17.72 -3.73 -11.06
C ASN A 274 -17.91 -4.90 -12.05
N ASN A 275 -17.54 -4.68 -13.31
CA ASN A 275 -17.70 -5.67 -14.39
C ASN A 275 -16.99 -7.01 -14.14
N LEU A 276 -15.95 -7.05 -13.31
CA LEU A 276 -15.23 -8.29 -12.97
C LEU A 276 -15.92 -9.06 -11.84
N LEU A 277 -16.46 -8.36 -10.85
CA LEU A 277 -17.02 -8.95 -9.62
C LEU A 277 -18.54 -9.17 -9.69
N GLN A 278 -19.22 -8.62 -10.71
CA GLN A 278 -20.66 -8.76 -10.92
C GLN A 278 -21.18 -10.21 -10.94
N TYR A 279 -20.33 -11.17 -11.34
CA TYR A 279 -20.70 -12.59 -11.37
C TYR A 279 -20.88 -13.19 -9.98
N GLY A 280 -20.13 -12.72 -8.98
CA GLY A 280 -20.26 -13.13 -7.57
C GLY A 280 -21.29 -12.33 -6.77
N ALA A 281 -21.76 -11.19 -7.29
CA ALA A 281 -22.71 -10.33 -6.58
C ALA A 281 -24.03 -11.03 -6.24
N LYS A 282 -24.52 -11.91 -7.13
CA LYS A 282 -25.79 -12.64 -6.95
C LYS A 282 -25.77 -13.57 -5.75
N GLU A 283 -24.62 -14.19 -5.49
CA GLU A 283 -24.41 -15.06 -4.33
C GLU A 283 -24.44 -14.25 -3.02
N LEU A 284 -23.81 -13.08 -3.00
CA LEU A 284 -23.82 -12.18 -1.83
C LEU A 284 -25.23 -11.65 -1.52
N LEU A 285 -25.99 -11.27 -2.55
CA LEU A 285 -27.38 -10.83 -2.39
C LEU A 285 -28.30 -11.96 -1.90
N LEU A 286 -28.04 -13.21 -2.32
CA LEU A 286 -28.71 -14.38 -1.77
C LEU A 286 -28.39 -14.57 -0.29
N LYS A 287 -27.09 -14.54 0.09
CA LYS A 287 -26.68 -14.63 1.50
C LYS A 287 -27.35 -13.55 2.35
N ALA A 288 -27.38 -12.30 1.89
CA ALA A 288 -28.09 -11.21 2.55
C ALA A 288 -29.61 -11.47 2.67
N GLY A 289 -30.25 -11.95 1.61
CA GLY A 289 -31.67 -12.29 1.63
C GLY A 289 -32.00 -13.42 2.60
N LEU A 290 -31.14 -14.44 2.69
CA LEU A 290 -31.28 -15.54 3.65
C LEU A 290 -31.06 -15.06 5.08
N SER A 291 -30.05 -14.22 5.33
CA SER A 291 -29.80 -13.61 6.64
C SER A 291 -31.01 -12.85 7.17
N ARG A 292 -31.72 -12.08 6.34
CA ARG A 292 -32.98 -11.42 6.75
C ARG A 292 -34.07 -12.39 7.15
N LEU A 293 -34.17 -13.51 6.45
CA LEU A 293 -35.20 -14.51 6.74
C LEU A 293 -34.98 -15.18 8.10
N VAL A 294 -33.76 -15.19 8.63
CA VAL A 294 -33.49 -15.73 9.98
C VAL A 294 -34.05 -14.80 11.08
N GLU A 295 -34.14 -13.48 10.84
CA GLU A 295 -34.73 -12.51 11.77
C GLU A 295 -36.28 -12.51 11.79
N ASP A 296 -36.90 -13.45 11.07
CA ASP A 296 -38.35 -13.67 10.98
C ASP A 296 -39.18 -12.52 10.34
N ASP A 297 -38.53 -11.53 9.73
CA ASP A 297 -39.20 -10.46 8.98
C ASP A 297 -39.39 -10.82 7.49
N ILE A 298 -40.51 -11.49 7.20
CA ILE A 298 -40.91 -11.90 5.84
C ILE A 298 -41.18 -10.67 4.95
N THR A 299 -41.66 -9.58 5.53
CA THR A 299 -41.99 -8.35 4.80
C THR A 299 -40.75 -7.62 4.34
N ASP A 300 -39.73 -7.48 5.19
CA ASP A 300 -38.46 -6.86 4.81
C ASP A 300 -37.69 -7.71 3.80
N ALA A 301 -37.78 -9.04 3.87
CA ALA A 301 -37.19 -9.93 2.88
C ALA A 301 -37.78 -9.76 1.46
N ASP A 302 -39.10 -9.57 1.33
CA ASP A 302 -39.76 -9.36 0.03
C ASP A 302 -39.47 -7.96 -0.54
N ILE A 303 -39.35 -6.95 0.34
CA ILE A 303 -38.89 -5.59 -0.03
C ILE A 303 -37.44 -5.65 -0.52
N ALA A 304 -36.55 -6.35 0.20
CA ALA A 304 -35.17 -6.54 -0.19
C ALA A 304 -35.04 -7.29 -1.52
N TYR A 305 -35.83 -8.35 -1.73
CA TYR A 305 -35.87 -9.08 -3.01
C TYR A 305 -36.25 -8.17 -4.18
N SER A 306 -37.30 -7.36 -4.01
CA SER A 306 -37.73 -6.38 -5.02
C SER A 306 -36.62 -5.37 -5.32
N ARG A 307 -35.90 -4.93 -4.28
CA ARG A 307 -34.73 -4.05 -4.43
C ARG A 307 -33.60 -4.72 -5.21
N TYR A 308 -33.30 -5.99 -4.94
CA TYR A 308 -32.27 -6.73 -5.69
C TYR A 308 -32.65 -6.92 -7.16
N CYS A 309 -33.91 -7.23 -7.47
CA CYS A 309 -34.40 -7.31 -8.84
C CYS A 309 -34.36 -5.97 -9.59
N SER A 310 -34.57 -4.86 -8.89
CA SER A 310 -34.43 -3.52 -9.47
C SER A 310 -32.97 -3.16 -9.77
N ALA A 311 -32.04 -3.66 -8.95
CA ALA A 311 -30.60 -3.41 -9.11
C ALA A 311 -29.97 -4.28 -10.21
N ASP A 312 -30.36 -5.56 -10.33
CA ASP A 312 -29.98 -6.43 -11.45
C ASP A 312 -31.22 -7.08 -12.09
N THR A 313 -31.53 -6.64 -13.31
CA THR A 313 -32.63 -7.19 -14.13
C THR A 313 -32.55 -8.70 -14.35
N LYS A 314 -31.35 -9.30 -14.26
CA LYS A 314 -31.15 -10.74 -14.44
C LYS A 314 -31.28 -11.53 -13.14
N PHE A 315 -31.29 -10.88 -11.98
CA PHE A 315 -31.34 -11.54 -10.66
C PHE A 315 -32.60 -12.38 -10.49
N ALA A 316 -33.77 -11.86 -10.90
CA ALA A 316 -35.05 -12.59 -10.82
C ALA A 316 -35.02 -13.94 -11.59
N SER A 317 -34.33 -13.97 -12.73
CA SER A 317 -34.18 -15.16 -13.56
C SER A 317 -33.02 -16.08 -13.12
N SER A 318 -32.14 -15.61 -12.24
CA SER A 318 -30.97 -16.36 -11.81
C SER A 318 -31.35 -17.52 -10.88
N ARG A 319 -30.43 -18.47 -10.69
CA ARG A 319 -30.65 -19.59 -9.75
C ARG A 319 -30.85 -19.05 -8.33
N GLU A 320 -30.04 -18.07 -7.95
CA GLU A 320 -30.01 -17.42 -6.65
C GLU A 320 -31.29 -16.64 -6.38
N GLY A 321 -31.76 -15.83 -7.33
CA GLY A 321 -33.01 -15.08 -7.16
C GLY A 321 -34.26 -15.96 -7.17
N ARG A 322 -34.29 -17.04 -7.97
CA ARG A 322 -35.38 -18.02 -7.91
C ARG A 322 -35.41 -18.78 -6.59
N LEU A 323 -34.24 -19.16 -6.08
CA LEU A 323 -34.10 -19.81 -4.78
C LEU A 323 -34.60 -18.90 -3.65
N LEU A 324 -34.13 -17.65 -3.60
CA LEU A 324 -34.54 -16.69 -2.57
C LEU A 324 -36.05 -16.46 -2.59
N LYS A 325 -36.65 -16.28 -3.77
CA LYS A 325 -38.09 -16.08 -3.90
C LYS A 325 -38.89 -17.31 -3.46
N ALA A 326 -38.46 -18.49 -3.86
CA ALA A 326 -39.10 -19.75 -3.47
C ALA A 326 -39.05 -19.97 -1.94
N ILE A 327 -37.95 -19.59 -1.29
CA ILE A 327 -37.82 -19.66 0.18
C ILE A 327 -38.73 -18.63 0.86
N ILE A 328 -38.78 -17.38 0.37
CA ILE A 328 -39.68 -16.34 0.89
C ILE A 328 -41.15 -16.80 0.79
N ASP A 329 -41.54 -17.37 -0.35
CA ASP A 329 -42.91 -17.81 -0.59
C ASP A 329 -43.26 -19.04 0.25
N ALA A 330 -42.33 -19.99 0.42
CA ALA A 330 -42.51 -21.15 1.30
C ALA A 330 -42.70 -20.73 2.76
N LYS A 331 -41.85 -19.81 3.25
CA LYS A 331 -41.95 -19.25 4.60
C LYS A 331 -43.22 -18.44 4.81
N ARG A 332 -43.67 -17.66 3.81
CA ARG A 332 -44.96 -16.94 3.83
C ARG A 332 -46.15 -17.90 3.94
N SER A 333 -46.05 -19.08 3.33
CA SER A 333 -47.10 -20.12 3.43
C SER A 333 -46.99 -21.03 4.65
N ASP A 334 -45.98 -20.84 5.50
CA ASP A 334 -45.64 -21.70 6.66
C ASP A 334 -45.62 -23.21 6.30
N ASP A 335 -45.15 -23.52 5.09
CA ASP A 335 -45.22 -24.85 4.51
C ASP A 335 -43.82 -25.51 4.56
N LEU A 336 -43.61 -26.31 5.61
CA LEU A 336 -42.36 -27.00 5.89
C LEU A 336 -41.97 -27.99 4.77
N ASP A 337 -42.95 -28.62 4.12
CA ASP A 337 -42.70 -29.57 3.04
C ASP A 337 -42.25 -28.83 1.78
N LYS A 338 -42.86 -27.68 1.46
CA LYS A 338 -42.37 -26.81 0.37
C LYS A 338 -40.97 -26.26 0.65
N PHE A 339 -40.69 -25.84 1.89
CA PHE A 339 -39.36 -25.36 2.26
C PHE A 339 -38.30 -26.46 2.08
N THR A 340 -38.58 -27.67 2.58
CA THR A 340 -37.67 -28.83 2.45
C THR A 340 -37.46 -29.20 0.98
N LEU A 341 -38.53 -29.19 0.17
CA LEU A 341 -38.45 -29.48 -1.27
C LEU A 341 -37.63 -28.43 -2.04
N VAL A 342 -37.76 -27.14 -1.70
CA VAL A 342 -37.00 -26.04 -2.34
C VAL A 342 -35.51 -26.13 -2.01
N VAL A 343 -35.18 -26.48 -0.76
CA VAL A 343 -33.79 -26.66 -0.31
C VAL A 343 -33.17 -27.92 -0.92
N ASP A 344 -33.88 -29.06 -0.91
CA ASP A 344 -33.39 -30.33 -1.45
C ASP A 344 -33.31 -30.35 -2.98
N GLY A 345 -34.30 -29.77 -3.68
CA GLY A 345 -34.39 -29.77 -5.14
C GLY A 345 -33.28 -28.98 -5.85
N ILE A 346 -32.52 -28.16 -5.12
CA ILE A 346 -31.45 -27.31 -5.67
C ILE A 346 -30.06 -27.72 -5.14
N MET A 347 -29.97 -28.50 -4.06
CA MET A 347 -28.70 -28.95 -3.45
C MET A 347 -28.13 -30.26 -4.02
N GLY A 348 -28.71 -30.81 -5.09
CA GLY A 348 -28.00 -31.77 -5.96
C GLY A 348 -28.57 -33.17 -6.08
N THR A 349 -29.90 -33.37 -6.01
CA THR A 349 -30.51 -34.59 -6.57
C THR A 349 -31.59 -34.24 -7.59
N PRO A 350 -31.64 -34.93 -8.76
CA PRO A 350 -32.67 -34.70 -9.75
C PRO A 350 -34.01 -35.10 -9.15
N VAL A 351 -35.00 -34.20 -9.21
CA VAL A 351 -36.36 -34.44 -8.69
C VAL A 351 -36.94 -35.70 -9.35
N ALA A 352 -36.91 -36.81 -8.63
CA ALA A 352 -37.76 -37.95 -8.91
C ALA A 352 -39.20 -37.57 -8.53
N SER A 353 -40.15 -37.93 -9.39
CA SER A 353 -41.59 -37.69 -9.18
C SER A 353 -42.03 -38.03 -7.75
N ILE A 354 -42.92 -37.19 -7.19
CA ILE A 354 -43.55 -37.29 -5.86
C ILE A 354 -44.14 -38.69 -5.55
N TRP A 355 -44.43 -39.46 -6.60
CA TRP A 355 -44.85 -40.86 -6.55
C TRP A 355 -43.68 -41.81 -6.88
N THR A 356 -43.49 -42.84 -6.05
CA THR A 356 -42.45 -43.87 -6.24
C THR A 356 -43.06 -45.26 -6.42
N LYS A 357 -42.51 -46.06 -7.35
CA LYS A 357 -42.93 -47.44 -7.62
C LYS A 357 -42.21 -48.40 -6.66
N HIS A 358 -42.95 -49.20 -5.92
CA HIS A 358 -42.45 -50.21 -4.97
C HIS A 358 -43.00 -51.59 -5.30
N VAL A 359 -42.24 -52.65 -5.02
CA VAL A 359 -42.64 -54.05 -5.27
C VAL A 359 -42.73 -54.80 -3.95
N THR A 360 -43.83 -55.50 -3.71
CA THR A 360 -44.00 -56.34 -2.51
C THR A 360 -43.16 -57.62 -2.61
N LYS A 361 -42.94 -58.32 -1.48
CA LYS A 361 -42.25 -59.63 -1.45
C LYS A 361 -42.94 -60.71 -2.31
N GLU A 362 -44.19 -60.47 -2.69
CA GLU A 362 -45.00 -61.31 -3.57
C GLU A 362 -44.95 -60.89 -5.05
N GLY A 363 -44.09 -59.93 -5.42
CA GLY A 363 -43.88 -59.49 -6.80
C GLY A 363 -44.92 -58.49 -7.34
N ARG A 364 -45.81 -57.94 -6.51
CA ARG A 364 -46.84 -56.98 -6.94
C ARG A 364 -46.35 -55.54 -6.80
N CYS A 365 -46.49 -54.75 -7.86
CA CYS A 365 -46.10 -53.33 -7.87
C CYS A 365 -47.22 -52.44 -7.29
N TYR A 366 -46.86 -51.48 -6.44
CA TYR A 366 -47.74 -50.41 -5.96
C TYR A 366 -47.03 -49.06 -6.00
N PHE A 367 -47.80 -47.98 -6.08
CA PHE A 367 -47.29 -46.61 -6.15
C PHE A 367 -47.53 -45.92 -4.82
N PHE A 368 -46.47 -45.36 -4.25
CA PHE A 368 -46.48 -44.70 -2.95
C PHE A 368 -46.27 -43.19 -3.11
N ASN A 369 -47.24 -42.40 -2.65
CA ASN A 369 -47.14 -40.94 -2.59
C ASN A 369 -46.33 -40.54 -1.36
N GLN A 370 -45.19 -39.89 -1.57
CA GLN A 370 -44.29 -39.54 -0.48
C GLN A 370 -44.83 -38.40 0.40
N LEU A 371 -45.69 -37.52 -0.14
CA LEU A 371 -46.34 -36.40 0.55
C LEU A 371 -47.53 -36.88 1.36
N THR A 372 -48.47 -37.62 0.77
CA THR A 372 -49.71 -38.01 1.46
C THR A 372 -49.58 -39.30 2.27
N LYS A 373 -48.43 -39.99 2.20
CA LYS A 373 -48.17 -41.32 2.78
C LYS A 373 -49.19 -42.40 2.39
N LYS A 374 -49.88 -42.21 1.26
CA LYS A 374 -50.87 -43.16 0.75
C LYS A 374 -50.24 -44.05 -0.31
N SER A 375 -50.48 -45.35 -0.21
CA SER A 375 -50.18 -46.32 -1.26
C SER A 375 -51.43 -46.60 -2.09
N GLN A 376 -51.24 -46.73 -3.40
CA GLN A 376 -52.29 -47.15 -4.33
C GLN A 376 -51.73 -48.18 -5.32
N TRP A 377 -52.60 -49.08 -5.78
CA TRP A 377 -52.20 -50.16 -6.69
C TRP A 377 -52.25 -49.73 -8.16
N ASP A 378 -53.09 -48.74 -8.48
CA ASP A 378 -53.20 -48.17 -9.82
C ASP A 378 -52.18 -47.04 -10.05
N LYS A 379 -51.61 -46.96 -11.24
CA LYS A 379 -50.65 -45.91 -11.64
C LYS A 379 -51.35 -44.53 -11.54
N PRO A 380 -50.85 -43.59 -10.71
CA PRO A 380 -51.44 -42.26 -10.56
C PRO A 380 -51.49 -41.50 -11.89
N ASP A 381 -52.52 -40.67 -12.10
CA ASP A 381 -52.71 -39.91 -13.35
C ASP A 381 -51.52 -38.99 -13.70
N GLU A 382 -50.78 -38.54 -12.69
CA GLU A 382 -49.58 -37.70 -12.81
C GLU A 382 -48.35 -38.46 -13.34
N LEU A 383 -48.35 -39.79 -13.24
CA LEU A 383 -47.30 -40.68 -13.77
C LEU A 383 -47.68 -41.31 -15.12
N LYS A 384 -48.93 -41.14 -15.58
CA LYS A 384 -49.38 -41.68 -16.86
C LYS A 384 -48.79 -40.87 -18.01
N THR A 385 -48.27 -41.56 -19.03
CA THR A 385 -47.85 -40.88 -20.26
C THR A 385 -49.08 -40.36 -21.01
N ASP A 386 -48.91 -39.36 -21.87
CA ASP A 386 -50.00 -38.80 -22.68
C ASP A 386 -50.69 -39.89 -23.54
N GLU A 387 -49.92 -40.89 -23.96
CA GLU A 387 -50.37 -42.07 -24.69
C GLU A 387 -51.25 -43.00 -23.84
N GLU A 388 -50.91 -43.23 -22.57
CA GLU A 388 -51.70 -44.03 -21.62
C GLU A 388 -53.04 -43.35 -21.29
N ARG A 389 -53.04 -42.01 -21.16
CA ARG A 389 -54.26 -41.22 -20.91
C ARG A 389 -55.23 -41.26 -22.10
N LEU A 390 -54.71 -41.15 -23.33
CA LEU A 390 -55.50 -41.24 -24.55
C LEU A 390 -56.08 -42.65 -24.75
N MET A 391 -55.30 -43.69 -24.46
CA MET A 391 -55.76 -45.09 -24.53
C MET A 391 -56.92 -45.36 -23.56
N GLU A 392 -56.79 -44.97 -22.29
CA GLU A 392 -57.83 -45.22 -21.27
C GLU A 392 -59.10 -44.41 -21.51
N ALA A 393 -58.98 -43.23 -22.13
CA ALA A 393 -60.12 -42.36 -22.43
C ALA A 393 -60.91 -42.82 -23.68
N GLN A 394 -60.23 -43.33 -24.72
CA GLN A 394 -60.85 -43.67 -26.01
C GLN A 394 -61.01 -45.18 -26.24
N THR A 395 -60.34 -46.02 -25.46
CA THR A 395 -60.45 -47.49 -25.55
C THR A 395 -60.71 -48.13 -24.19
N SER A 396 -61.18 -49.38 -24.20
CA SER A 396 -61.34 -50.18 -22.98
C SER A 396 -60.09 -50.97 -22.60
N TRP A 397 -58.94 -50.68 -23.22
CA TRP A 397 -57.66 -51.34 -22.95
C TRP A 397 -56.81 -50.54 -21.95
N LYS A 398 -56.14 -51.24 -21.04
CA LYS A 398 -55.21 -50.67 -20.05
C LYS A 398 -53.86 -51.36 -20.14
N LEU A 399 -52.78 -50.60 -19.99
CA LEU A 399 -51.42 -51.14 -19.99
C LEU A 399 -51.01 -51.54 -18.58
N TYR A 400 -50.61 -52.80 -18.40
CA TYR A 400 -50.08 -53.32 -17.13
C TYR A 400 -48.67 -53.87 -17.32
N GLU A 401 -47.86 -53.81 -16.28
CA GLU A 401 -46.48 -54.33 -16.27
C GLU A 401 -46.37 -55.54 -15.33
N THR A 402 -45.70 -56.61 -15.77
CA THR A 402 -45.38 -57.75 -14.91
C THR A 402 -44.18 -57.45 -13.99
N ALA A 403 -43.97 -58.30 -12.97
CA ALA A 403 -42.84 -58.19 -12.04
C ALA A 403 -41.46 -58.25 -12.73
N GLU A 404 -41.38 -58.80 -13.95
CA GLU A 404 -40.17 -58.87 -14.79
C GLU A 404 -40.00 -57.63 -15.69
N GLY A 405 -40.91 -56.64 -15.62
CA GLY A 405 -40.86 -55.43 -16.44
C GLY A 405 -41.41 -55.58 -17.86
N LYS A 406 -42.15 -56.66 -18.17
CA LYS A 406 -42.80 -56.85 -19.48
C LYS A 406 -44.23 -56.31 -19.43
N SER A 407 -44.57 -55.42 -20.34
CA SER A 407 -45.90 -54.81 -20.41
C SER A 407 -46.88 -55.65 -21.24
N TYR A 408 -48.13 -55.75 -20.81
CA TYR A 408 -49.23 -56.39 -21.52
C TYR A 408 -50.48 -55.50 -21.49
N TYR A 409 -51.30 -55.60 -22.52
CA TYR A 409 -52.55 -54.85 -22.66
C TYR A 409 -53.70 -55.69 -22.12
N TYR A 410 -54.48 -55.13 -21.20
CA TYR A 410 -55.64 -55.79 -20.59
C TYR A 410 -56.92 -55.07 -20.95
N ASN A 411 -57.89 -55.79 -21.53
CA ASN A 411 -59.19 -55.23 -21.86
C ASN A 411 -60.12 -55.31 -20.63
N THR A 412 -60.55 -54.15 -20.14
CA THR A 412 -61.44 -54.05 -18.98
C THR A 412 -62.87 -54.56 -19.23
N LYS A 413 -63.31 -54.68 -20.48
CA LYS A 413 -64.64 -55.20 -20.84
C LYS A 413 -64.65 -56.68 -21.22
N THR A 414 -63.65 -57.15 -21.98
CA THR A 414 -63.58 -58.57 -22.41
C THR A 414 -62.76 -59.44 -21.46
N LYS A 415 -62.04 -58.84 -20.48
CA LYS A 415 -61.13 -59.50 -19.53
C LYS A 415 -59.97 -60.25 -20.20
N GLU A 416 -59.68 -59.97 -21.46
CA GLU A 416 -58.58 -60.57 -22.22
C GLU A 416 -57.26 -59.82 -21.97
N SER A 417 -56.15 -60.55 -21.91
CA SER A 417 -54.79 -59.98 -21.84
C SER A 417 -54.01 -60.37 -23.08
N VAL A 418 -53.35 -59.39 -23.71
CA VAL A 418 -52.58 -59.57 -24.94
C VAL A 418 -51.22 -58.91 -24.76
N TRP A 419 -50.15 -59.61 -25.15
CA TRP A 419 -48.77 -59.11 -25.03
C TRP A 419 -48.39 -58.11 -26.14
N GLU A 420 -49.10 -58.16 -27.27
CA GLU A 420 -48.96 -57.23 -28.39
C GLU A 420 -50.10 -56.20 -28.41
N PRO A 421 -49.87 -54.98 -28.90
CA PRO A 421 -50.90 -53.95 -28.92
C PRO A 421 -52.09 -54.38 -29.83
N PRO A 422 -53.33 -54.39 -29.29
CA PRO A 422 -54.53 -54.73 -30.03
C PRO A 422 -54.76 -53.80 -31.23
N GLN A 423 -55.49 -54.27 -32.24
CA GLN A 423 -55.69 -53.52 -33.50
C GLN A 423 -56.31 -52.12 -33.30
N GLN A 424 -57.22 -51.99 -32.33
CA GLN A 424 -57.82 -50.69 -31.93
C GLN A 424 -56.81 -49.73 -31.29
N VAL A 425 -55.85 -50.25 -30.54
CA VAL A 425 -54.74 -49.47 -29.95
C VAL A 425 -53.73 -49.08 -31.03
N LYS A 426 -53.41 -49.99 -31.96
CA LYS A 426 -52.54 -49.72 -33.11
C LYS A 426 -53.10 -48.64 -34.03
N GLU A 427 -54.42 -48.61 -34.26
CA GLU A 427 -55.08 -47.55 -35.05
C GLU A 427 -55.09 -46.19 -34.35
N LEU A 428 -55.18 -46.15 -33.02
CA LEU A 428 -55.08 -44.90 -32.25
C LEU A 428 -53.66 -44.34 -32.23
N LEU A 429 -52.67 -45.20 -32.01
CA LEU A 429 -51.26 -44.84 -32.07
C LEU A 429 -50.84 -44.45 -33.50
N SER A 430 -51.39 -45.07 -34.54
CA SER A 430 -51.10 -44.69 -35.93
C SER A 430 -51.77 -43.37 -36.34
N LYS A 431 -52.96 -43.05 -35.82
CA LYS A 431 -53.62 -41.75 -36.03
C LYS A 431 -52.98 -40.59 -35.26
N HIS A 432 -52.38 -40.82 -34.09
CA HIS A 432 -51.78 -39.77 -33.26
C HIS A 432 -50.24 -39.69 -33.33
N GLY A 433 -49.53 -40.77 -33.68
CA GLY A 433 -48.09 -40.87 -33.50
C GLY A 433 -47.18 -40.48 -34.67
N ALA A 434 -47.70 -40.27 -35.90
CA ALA A 434 -46.82 -40.11 -37.07
C ALA A 434 -47.21 -39.03 -38.10
N THR A 435 -48.31 -38.28 -37.92
CA THR A 435 -48.78 -37.33 -38.97
C THR A 435 -48.89 -35.87 -38.51
N SER A 436 -48.63 -35.54 -37.24
CA SER A 436 -48.96 -34.19 -36.71
C SER A 436 -47.78 -33.25 -36.46
N GLN A 437 -46.59 -33.78 -36.14
CA GLN A 437 -45.46 -32.94 -35.69
C GLN A 437 -44.48 -32.60 -36.83
N ILE A 438 -44.12 -33.60 -37.65
CA ILE A 438 -43.11 -33.46 -38.73
C ILE A 438 -43.63 -32.55 -39.87
N ASP A 439 -44.94 -32.52 -40.11
CA ASP A 439 -45.53 -31.67 -41.16
C ASP A 439 -45.74 -30.22 -40.68
N LYS A 440 -46.11 -30.00 -39.42
CA LYS A 440 -46.30 -28.65 -38.85
C LYS A 440 -44.99 -27.87 -38.69
N ASP A 441 -43.90 -28.52 -38.31
CA ASP A 441 -42.60 -27.85 -38.19
C ASP A 441 -42.03 -27.45 -39.55
N THR A 442 -42.26 -28.30 -40.57
CA THR A 442 -41.92 -27.99 -41.97
C THR A 442 -42.82 -26.86 -42.52
N LEU A 443 -44.12 -26.88 -42.22
CA LEU A 443 -45.05 -25.79 -42.55
C LEU A 443 -44.69 -24.48 -41.85
N ARG A 444 -44.22 -24.55 -40.60
CA ARG A 444 -43.75 -23.41 -39.81
C ARG A 444 -42.51 -22.80 -40.44
N ALA A 445 -41.53 -23.61 -40.84
CA ALA A 445 -40.34 -23.14 -41.54
C ALA A 445 -40.70 -22.47 -42.88
N ASN A 446 -41.58 -23.10 -43.66
CA ASN A 446 -42.08 -22.54 -44.92
C ASN A 446 -42.86 -21.23 -44.72
N PHE A 447 -43.63 -21.11 -43.62
CA PHE A 447 -44.32 -19.87 -43.27
C PHE A 447 -43.34 -18.75 -42.88
N MET A 448 -42.32 -19.06 -42.07
CA MET A 448 -41.27 -18.09 -41.69
C MET A 448 -40.48 -17.60 -42.91
N GLN A 449 -40.05 -18.51 -43.79
CA GLN A 449 -39.35 -18.16 -45.02
C GLN A 449 -40.23 -17.34 -45.98
N TRP A 450 -41.53 -17.61 -46.00
CA TRP A 450 -42.46 -16.80 -46.76
C TRP A 450 -42.61 -15.39 -46.18
N LEU A 451 -42.64 -15.23 -44.84
CA LEU A 451 -42.63 -13.91 -44.20
C LEU A 451 -41.38 -13.09 -44.55
N GLU A 452 -40.21 -13.73 -44.75
CA GLU A 452 -38.98 -13.05 -45.18
C GLU A 452 -39.08 -12.44 -46.59
N THR A 453 -39.94 -12.98 -47.46
CA THR A 453 -40.15 -12.41 -48.80
C THR A 453 -40.88 -11.07 -48.75
N PHE A 454 -41.51 -10.75 -47.63
CA PHE A 454 -42.13 -9.45 -47.40
C PHE A 454 -41.19 -8.56 -46.59
N ASN A 455 -41.05 -7.31 -47.04
CA ASN A 455 -40.22 -6.32 -46.35
C ASN A 455 -40.93 -5.73 -45.12
N PHE A 456 -41.39 -6.57 -44.20
CA PHE A 456 -42.06 -6.14 -42.97
C PHE A 456 -41.02 -5.60 -41.98
N GLY A 457 -41.10 -4.31 -41.65
CA GLY A 457 -40.26 -3.68 -40.62
C GLY A 457 -40.84 -3.85 -39.20
N GLN A 458 -40.06 -3.46 -38.18
CA GLN A 458 -40.44 -3.55 -36.75
C GLN A 458 -41.78 -2.87 -36.41
N ARG A 459 -42.15 -1.80 -37.14
CA ARG A 459 -43.40 -1.06 -36.89
C ARG A 459 -44.64 -1.69 -37.52
N THR A 460 -44.49 -2.80 -38.24
CA THR A 460 -45.61 -3.43 -38.95
C THR A 460 -46.49 -4.17 -37.94
N SER A 461 -47.72 -3.69 -37.74
CA SER A 461 -48.69 -4.38 -36.90
C SER A 461 -49.22 -5.65 -37.57
N TRP A 462 -49.61 -6.64 -36.76
CA TRP A 462 -50.23 -7.88 -37.24
C TRP A 462 -51.41 -7.59 -38.18
N GLU A 463 -52.22 -6.58 -37.90
CA GLU A 463 -53.38 -6.23 -38.71
C GLU A 463 -53.01 -5.68 -40.10
N THR A 464 -51.90 -4.94 -40.19
CA THR A 464 -51.38 -4.43 -41.47
C THR A 464 -50.69 -5.53 -42.26
N ALA A 465 -49.96 -6.41 -41.57
CA ALA A 465 -49.34 -7.59 -42.17
C ALA A 465 -50.39 -8.55 -42.72
N VAL A 466 -51.44 -8.87 -41.96
CA VAL A 466 -52.52 -9.78 -42.38
C VAL A 466 -53.20 -9.30 -43.67
N LYS A 467 -53.46 -8.00 -43.82
CA LYS A 467 -54.01 -7.45 -45.08
C LYS A 467 -53.13 -7.75 -46.30
N SER A 468 -51.81 -7.69 -46.12
CA SER A 468 -50.83 -7.98 -47.17
C SER A 468 -50.65 -9.48 -47.40
N LEU A 469 -50.78 -10.28 -46.34
CA LEU A 469 -50.66 -11.74 -46.37
C LEU A 469 -51.90 -12.41 -46.98
N GLU A 470 -53.11 -11.98 -46.61
CA GLU A 470 -54.38 -12.50 -47.14
C GLU A 470 -54.58 -12.21 -48.63
N ALA A 471 -53.96 -11.15 -49.14
CA ALA A 471 -53.98 -10.83 -50.57
C ALA A 471 -53.23 -11.87 -51.43
N ASN A 472 -52.38 -12.70 -50.82
CA ASN A 472 -51.57 -13.67 -51.55
C ASN A 472 -52.21 -15.06 -51.58
N PRO A 473 -52.25 -15.75 -52.75
CA PRO A 473 -52.81 -17.10 -52.87
C PRO A 473 -52.19 -18.13 -51.91
N ARG A 474 -50.90 -17.94 -51.55
CA ARG A 474 -50.16 -18.80 -50.62
C ARG A 474 -50.69 -18.76 -49.19
N TRP A 475 -51.50 -17.76 -48.81
CA TRP A 475 -52.17 -17.73 -47.50
C TRP A 475 -53.04 -18.95 -47.25
N ALA A 476 -53.65 -19.49 -48.31
CA ALA A 476 -54.48 -20.69 -48.27
C ALA A 476 -53.67 -21.97 -48.01
N GLU A 477 -52.38 -22.02 -48.41
CA GLU A 477 -51.47 -23.14 -48.16
C GLU A 477 -51.23 -23.34 -46.65
N PHE A 478 -51.36 -22.28 -45.86
CA PHE A 478 -51.20 -22.30 -44.41
C PHE A 478 -52.54 -22.38 -43.66
N ALA A 479 -53.63 -22.81 -44.30
CA ALA A 479 -54.94 -22.97 -43.64
C ALA A 479 -54.93 -23.96 -42.46
N ALA A 480 -53.92 -24.83 -42.40
CA ALA A 480 -53.69 -25.75 -41.28
C ALA A 480 -53.33 -25.03 -39.96
N PHE A 481 -52.81 -23.80 -40.00
CA PHE A 481 -52.58 -22.99 -38.81
C PHE A 481 -53.80 -22.14 -38.47
N THR A 482 -54.18 -22.15 -37.19
CA THR A 482 -55.20 -21.24 -36.66
C THR A 482 -54.72 -19.78 -36.76
N ARG A 483 -55.67 -18.83 -36.78
CA ARG A 483 -55.35 -17.40 -36.79
C ARG A 483 -54.47 -16.98 -35.60
N GLY A 484 -54.60 -17.67 -34.46
CA GLY A 484 -53.77 -17.48 -33.27
C GLY A 484 -52.32 -17.97 -33.48
N GLU A 485 -52.13 -19.16 -34.03
CA GLU A 485 -50.81 -19.72 -34.34
C GLU A 485 -50.06 -18.85 -35.38
N LYS A 486 -50.75 -18.38 -36.42
CA LYS A 486 -50.13 -17.47 -37.42
C LYS A 486 -49.69 -16.14 -36.78
N LYS A 487 -50.49 -15.58 -35.86
CA LYS A 487 -50.14 -14.36 -35.11
C LYS A 487 -48.93 -14.59 -34.20
N GLN A 488 -48.85 -15.76 -33.58
CA GLN A 488 -47.72 -16.16 -32.75
C GLN A 488 -46.44 -16.28 -33.58
N LEU A 489 -46.50 -16.95 -34.74
CA LEU A 489 -45.35 -17.05 -35.66
C LEU A 489 -44.90 -15.69 -36.20
N PHE A 490 -45.83 -14.78 -36.52
CA PHE A 490 -45.49 -13.42 -36.92
C PHE A 490 -44.87 -12.60 -35.79
N SER A 491 -45.34 -12.78 -34.54
CA SER A 491 -44.73 -12.14 -33.37
C SER A 491 -43.29 -12.64 -33.15
N GLU A 492 -43.05 -13.93 -33.37
CA GLU A 492 -41.73 -14.53 -33.31
C GLU A 492 -40.82 -14.02 -34.45
N PHE A 493 -41.32 -13.91 -35.67
CA PHE A 493 -40.63 -13.30 -36.81
C PHE A 493 -40.26 -11.83 -36.55
N SER A 494 -41.22 -11.04 -36.05
CA SER A 494 -40.99 -9.64 -35.68
C SER A 494 -39.92 -9.51 -34.58
N SER A 495 -39.90 -10.45 -33.63
CA SER A 495 -38.87 -10.54 -32.60
C SER A 495 -37.51 -10.98 -33.14
N GLN A 496 -37.47 -11.79 -34.21
CA GLN A 496 -36.23 -12.16 -34.91
C GLN A 496 -35.65 -10.99 -35.70
N ILE A 497 -36.47 -10.25 -36.46
CA ILE A 497 -36.03 -9.02 -37.15
C ILE A 497 -35.48 -8.01 -36.15
N TYR A 498 -36.20 -7.76 -35.05
CA TYR A 498 -35.74 -6.84 -34.01
C TYR A 498 -34.38 -7.26 -33.41
N ARG A 499 -34.20 -8.57 -33.12
CA ARG A 499 -32.91 -9.08 -32.63
C ARG A 499 -31.80 -8.88 -33.64
N ARG A 500 -32.04 -9.19 -34.92
CA ARG A 500 -31.06 -9.04 -36.00
C ARG A 500 -30.66 -7.58 -36.21
N ASP A 501 -31.62 -6.66 -36.24
CA ASP A 501 -31.37 -5.23 -36.40
C ASP A 501 -30.59 -4.67 -35.20
N LEU A 502 -30.91 -5.12 -33.98
CA LEU A 502 -30.17 -4.77 -32.76
C LEU A 502 -28.75 -5.34 -32.76
N GLU A 503 -28.56 -6.58 -33.23
CA GLU A 503 -27.24 -7.20 -33.41
C GLU A 503 -26.41 -6.50 -34.49
N GLU A 504 -27.02 -6.06 -35.58
CA GLU A 504 -26.35 -5.31 -36.63
C GLU A 504 -25.93 -3.92 -36.14
N LEU A 505 -26.80 -3.22 -35.39
CA LEU A 505 -26.46 -1.97 -34.70
C LEU A 505 -25.30 -2.17 -33.70
N ARG A 506 -25.33 -3.25 -32.91
CA ARG A 506 -24.23 -3.59 -31.99
C ARG A 506 -22.93 -3.87 -32.73
N ARG A 507 -22.98 -4.62 -33.85
CA ARG A 507 -21.81 -4.86 -34.70
C ARG A 507 -21.24 -3.56 -35.26
N LYS A 508 -22.09 -2.70 -35.84
CA LYS A 508 -21.69 -1.39 -36.36
C LYS A 508 -21.05 -0.51 -35.28
N LYS A 509 -21.62 -0.46 -34.08
CA LYS A 509 -21.04 0.25 -32.92
C LYS A 509 -19.72 -0.35 -32.44
N SER A 510 -19.59 -1.67 -32.43
CA SER A 510 -18.34 -2.35 -32.05
C SER A 510 -17.22 -2.09 -33.06
N MET A 511 -17.55 -2.06 -34.36
CA MET A 511 -16.59 -1.79 -35.43
C MET A 511 -16.24 -0.29 -35.56
N LEU A 512 -17.07 0.60 -35.04
CA LEU A 512 -16.83 2.05 -35.10
C LEU A 512 -15.47 2.42 -34.51
N GLY A 513 -15.15 1.91 -33.32
CA GLY A 513 -13.88 2.20 -32.64
C GLY A 513 -12.67 1.72 -33.44
N GLU A 514 -12.72 0.49 -33.96
CA GLU A 514 -11.64 -0.09 -34.77
C GLU A 514 -11.42 0.69 -36.08
N MET A 515 -12.50 0.93 -36.84
CA MET A 515 -12.44 1.68 -38.09
C MET A 515 -11.95 3.12 -37.89
N MET A 516 -12.37 3.76 -36.81
CA MET A 516 -11.95 5.11 -36.46
C MET A 516 -10.48 5.14 -36.03
N THR A 517 -10.03 4.17 -35.24
CA THR A 517 -8.63 4.03 -34.85
C THR A 517 -7.73 3.81 -36.06
N ASP A 518 -8.13 2.97 -37.01
CA ASP A 518 -7.41 2.74 -38.26
C ASP A 518 -7.39 3.99 -39.16
N ALA A 519 -8.50 4.73 -39.22
CA ALA A 519 -8.57 5.99 -39.96
C ALA A 519 -7.66 7.06 -39.37
N LEU A 520 -7.60 7.17 -38.03
CA LEU A 520 -6.71 8.08 -37.32
C LEU A 520 -5.24 7.68 -37.48
N ARG A 521 -4.93 6.39 -37.42
CA ARG A 521 -3.57 5.87 -37.60
C ARG A 521 -2.98 6.19 -38.97
N ASN A 522 -3.82 6.15 -40.00
CA ASN A 522 -3.42 6.43 -41.38
C ASN A 522 -3.43 7.93 -41.73
N TRP A 523 -3.75 8.81 -40.77
CA TRP A 523 -3.76 10.26 -41.00
C TRP A 523 -2.39 10.86 -40.66
N GLU A 524 -1.58 11.14 -41.68
CA GLU A 524 -0.21 11.66 -41.53
C GLU A 524 -0.10 13.03 -40.86
N GLU A 525 -1.09 13.91 -41.06
CA GLU A 525 -1.10 15.27 -40.50
C GLU A 525 -1.72 15.33 -39.09
N LEU A 526 -2.05 14.17 -38.50
CA LEU A 526 -2.64 14.11 -37.17
C LEU A 526 -1.61 14.54 -36.12
N ASN A 527 -1.96 15.58 -35.37
CA ASN A 527 -1.19 16.06 -34.22
C ASN A 527 -2.02 16.00 -32.94
N TYR A 528 -1.37 16.00 -31.78
CA TYR A 528 -2.08 15.89 -30.49
C TYR A 528 -2.93 17.13 -30.15
N TYR A 529 -2.75 18.22 -30.88
CA TYR A 529 -3.55 19.44 -30.77
C TYR A 529 -4.66 19.55 -31.84
N THR A 530 -4.84 18.51 -32.67
CA THR A 530 -5.92 18.50 -33.67
C THR A 530 -7.28 18.43 -32.99
N SER A 531 -8.23 19.19 -33.53
CA SER A 531 -9.57 19.28 -32.96
C SER A 531 -10.51 18.25 -33.55
N TYR A 532 -11.53 17.84 -32.77
CA TYR A 532 -12.59 16.96 -33.28
C TYR A 532 -13.30 17.54 -34.51
N VAL A 533 -13.40 18.87 -34.61
CA VAL A 533 -14.02 19.55 -35.76
C VAL A 533 -13.25 19.29 -37.05
N GLU A 534 -11.93 19.26 -37.00
CA GLU A 534 -11.08 18.94 -38.17
C GLU A 534 -11.22 17.47 -38.57
N PHE A 535 -11.25 16.58 -37.57
CA PHE A 535 -11.53 15.16 -37.76
C PHE A 535 -12.90 14.93 -38.43
N ALA A 536 -13.95 15.55 -37.89
CA ALA A 536 -15.31 15.43 -38.41
C ALA A 536 -15.42 15.93 -39.85
N LYS A 537 -14.80 17.07 -40.17
CA LYS A 537 -14.76 17.60 -41.55
C LYS A 537 -14.10 16.62 -42.54
N LYS A 538 -13.05 15.92 -42.11
CA LYS A 538 -12.31 14.99 -42.97
C LYS A 538 -13.06 13.68 -43.21
N PHE A 539 -13.73 13.15 -42.18
CA PHE A 539 -14.33 11.80 -42.23
C PHE A 539 -15.86 11.77 -42.36
N ASN A 540 -16.54 12.91 -42.49
CA ASN A 540 -17.99 12.99 -42.65
C ASN A 540 -18.57 12.14 -43.79
N GLY A 541 -17.79 11.88 -44.86
CA GLY A 541 -18.23 11.05 -45.99
C GLY A 541 -18.09 9.54 -45.81
N ALA A 542 -17.53 9.08 -44.69
CA ALA A 542 -17.27 7.66 -44.46
C ALA A 542 -18.52 6.93 -43.96
N LYS A 543 -18.80 5.74 -44.50
CA LYS A 543 -19.97 4.93 -44.10
C LYS A 543 -20.00 4.62 -42.60
N TRP A 544 -18.84 4.44 -41.98
CA TRP A 544 -18.72 4.18 -40.55
C TRP A 544 -18.97 5.41 -39.68
N PHE A 545 -18.83 6.61 -40.24
CA PHE A 545 -19.03 7.86 -39.49
C PHE A 545 -20.48 7.97 -39.00
N GLU A 546 -21.46 7.48 -39.77
CA GLU A 546 -22.89 7.49 -39.43
C GLU A 546 -23.30 6.44 -38.37
N TRP A 547 -22.43 5.48 -38.02
CA TRP A 547 -22.80 4.36 -37.13
C TRP A 547 -22.87 4.73 -35.65
N GLY A 548 -22.25 5.85 -35.26
CA GLY A 548 -22.20 6.35 -33.88
C GLY A 548 -22.94 7.67 -33.69
N THR A 549 -23.13 8.04 -32.43
CA THR A 549 -23.47 9.42 -32.07
C THR A 549 -22.24 10.32 -32.15
N GLU A 550 -22.45 11.64 -32.28
CA GLU A 550 -21.34 12.61 -32.29
C GLU A 550 -20.51 12.54 -31.01
N LYS A 551 -21.17 12.36 -29.87
CA LYS A 551 -20.50 12.17 -28.58
C LYS A 551 -19.64 10.91 -28.54
N GLU A 552 -20.16 9.75 -28.95
CA GLU A 552 -19.37 8.51 -28.99
C GLU A 552 -18.13 8.64 -29.88
N ARG A 553 -18.23 9.34 -31.01
CA ARG A 553 -17.08 9.61 -31.90
C ARG A 553 -16.08 10.56 -31.25
N ASP A 554 -16.54 11.63 -30.60
CA ASP A 554 -15.65 12.56 -29.90
C ASP A 554 -14.92 11.87 -28.75
N ASP A 555 -15.62 11.07 -27.95
CA ASP A 555 -15.02 10.29 -26.86
C ASP A 555 -13.87 9.39 -27.37
N ILE A 556 -14.08 8.65 -28.48
CA ILE A 556 -13.04 7.81 -29.12
C ILE A 556 -11.89 8.66 -29.67
N PHE A 557 -12.18 9.81 -30.26
CA PHE A 557 -11.17 10.72 -30.80
C PHE A 557 -10.28 11.28 -29.70
N GLN A 558 -10.88 11.80 -28.62
CA GLN A 558 -10.15 12.34 -27.48
C GLN A 558 -9.29 11.27 -26.82
N GLU A 559 -9.82 10.05 -26.63
CA GLU A 559 -9.04 8.94 -26.09
C GLU A 559 -7.79 8.64 -26.95
N TYR A 560 -7.93 8.60 -28.27
CA TYR A 560 -6.82 8.38 -29.18
C TYR A 560 -5.76 9.50 -29.11
N VAL A 561 -6.21 10.76 -29.14
CA VAL A 561 -5.34 11.95 -29.08
C VAL A 561 -4.59 12.03 -27.75
N GLU A 562 -5.27 11.76 -26.63
CA GLU A 562 -4.67 11.69 -25.30
C GLU A 562 -3.62 10.58 -25.21
N ASN A 563 -3.91 9.40 -25.77
CA ASN A 563 -2.97 8.28 -25.79
C ASN A 563 -1.74 8.62 -26.64
N MET A 564 -1.93 9.27 -27.79
CA MET A 564 -0.83 9.75 -28.62
C MET A 564 0.05 10.79 -27.89
N GLU A 565 -0.56 11.72 -27.14
CA GLU A 565 0.18 12.70 -26.32
C GLU A 565 0.99 11.99 -25.22
N LYS A 566 0.38 11.04 -24.51
CA LYS A 566 1.03 10.22 -23.48
C LYS A 566 2.21 9.45 -24.05
N GLU A 567 2.05 8.80 -25.20
CA GLU A 567 3.12 8.06 -25.87
C GLU A 567 4.28 8.96 -26.32
N LEU A 568 3.99 10.13 -26.87
CA LEU A 568 5.03 11.10 -27.25
C LEU A 568 5.83 11.57 -26.03
N LYS A 569 5.13 11.96 -24.96
CA LYS A 569 5.77 12.32 -23.68
C LYS A 569 6.62 11.18 -23.13
N GLN A 570 6.16 9.95 -23.25
CA GLN A 570 6.91 8.77 -22.80
C GLN A 570 8.15 8.54 -23.66
N ARG A 571 8.04 8.58 -24.99
CA ARG A 571 9.19 8.49 -25.91
C ARG A 571 10.27 9.53 -25.62
N HIS A 572 9.89 10.78 -25.35
CA HIS A 572 10.86 11.81 -24.96
C HIS A 572 11.52 11.53 -23.61
N LYS A 573 10.78 11.01 -22.62
CA LYS A 573 11.35 10.57 -21.34
C LYS A 573 12.34 9.42 -21.51
N ASP A 574 11.99 8.41 -22.32
CA ASP A 574 12.83 7.24 -22.57
C ASP A 574 14.10 7.65 -23.35
N GLN A 575 13.98 8.56 -24.32
CA GLN A 575 15.13 9.11 -25.03
C GLN A 575 16.05 9.94 -24.11
N ARG A 576 15.48 10.73 -23.20
CA ARG A 576 16.27 11.45 -22.19
C ARG A 576 16.97 10.49 -21.23
N ALA A 577 16.26 9.47 -20.73
CA ALA A 577 16.83 8.47 -19.82
C ALA A 577 17.96 7.66 -20.46
N SER A 578 17.78 7.19 -21.71
CA SER A 578 18.84 6.49 -22.45
C SER A 578 20.05 7.38 -22.74
N SER A 579 19.82 8.67 -23.00
CA SER A 579 20.92 9.64 -23.18
C SER A 579 21.67 9.92 -21.87
N ILE A 580 20.96 10.00 -20.72
CA ILE A 580 21.59 10.11 -19.38
C ILE A 580 22.46 8.89 -19.11
N ALA A 581 21.94 7.68 -19.36
CA ALA A 581 22.69 6.44 -19.15
C ALA A 581 23.98 6.38 -20.01
N ARG A 582 23.92 6.83 -21.27
CA ARG A 582 25.10 6.96 -22.14
C ARG A 582 26.14 7.93 -21.57
N LEU A 583 25.67 9.08 -21.05
CA LEU A 583 26.54 10.07 -20.42
C LEU A 583 27.17 9.52 -19.13
N GLU A 584 26.41 8.82 -18.30
CA GLU A 584 26.89 8.20 -17.06
C GLU A 584 28.02 7.19 -17.34
N ASP A 585 27.86 6.34 -18.36
CA ASP A 585 28.88 5.36 -18.72
C ASP A 585 30.16 6.05 -19.25
N HIS A 586 30.02 7.04 -20.13
CA HIS A 586 31.14 7.85 -20.61
C HIS A 586 31.90 8.52 -19.45
N LEU A 587 31.19 9.20 -18.54
CA LEU A 587 31.80 9.86 -17.40
C LEU A 587 32.49 8.84 -16.48
N THR A 588 31.82 7.71 -16.18
CA THR A 588 32.38 6.67 -15.32
C THR A 588 33.67 6.09 -15.90
N ASN A 589 33.72 5.86 -17.22
CA ASN A 589 34.92 5.36 -17.89
C ASN A 589 36.05 6.40 -17.89
N MET A 590 35.74 7.68 -18.05
CA MET A 590 36.72 8.76 -17.92
C MET A 590 37.27 8.91 -16.49
N PHE A 591 36.42 8.78 -15.47
CA PHE A 591 36.84 8.80 -14.07
C PHE A 591 37.70 7.58 -13.68
N LYS A 592 37.50 6.44 -14.35
CA LYS A 592 38.35 5.25 -14.16
C LYS A 592 39.71 5.39 -14.82
N SER A 593 39.79 6.02 -16.00
CA SER A 593 41.06 6.21 -16.72
C SER A 593 41.90 7.37 -16.17
N SER A 594 41.27 8.35 -15.51
CA SER A 594 41.95 9.51 -14.94
C SER A 594 42.47 9.25 -13.52
N SER A 595 43.72 9.61 -13.24
CA SER A 595 44.29 9.58 -11.89
C SER A 595 43.56 10.53 -10.94
N ASP A 596 43.13 11.68 -11.45
CA ASP A 596 42.48 12.75 -10.68
C ASP A 596 40.97 12.82 -10.92
N LEU A 597 40.27 13.48 -10.00
CA LEU A 597 38.83 13.69 -10.10
C LEU A 597 38.53 14.82 -11.11
N LEU A 598 37.75 14.51 -12.14
CA LEU A 598 37.36 15.46 -13.17
C LEU A 598 36.49 16.59 -12.60
N THR A 599 36.95 17.82 -12.80
CA THR A 599 36.26 19.03 -12.34
C THR A 599 35.11 19.38 -13.28
N TRP A 600 34.08 20.07 -12.77
CA TRP A 600 32.93 20.50 -13.57
C TRP A 600 33.32 21.31 -14.82
N SER A 601 34.36 22.15 -14.75
CA SER A 601 34.84 22.93 -15.89
C SER A 601 35.26 22.05 -17.07
N GLN A 602 35.97 20.96 -16.79
CA GLN A 602 36.45 20.00 -17.81
C GLN A 602 35.27 19.26 -18.45
N VAL A 603 34.33 18.79 -17.63
CA VAL A 603 33.13 18.06 -18.09
C VAL A 603 32.19 18.98 -18.87
N LYS A 604 32.01 20.23 -18.45
CA LYS A 604 31.18 21.22 -19.14
C LYS A 604 31.66 21.49 -20.56
N ILE A 605 32.97 21.63 -20.77
CA ILE A 605 33.53 21.89 -22.10
C ILE A 605 33.25 20.71 -23.03
N GLN A 606 33.43 19.49 -22.54
CA GLN A 606 33.34 18.28 -23.36
C GLN A 606 31.90 17.82 -23.64
N PHE A 607 30.95 18.06 -22.72
CA PHE A 607 29.59 17.52 -22.80
C PHE A 607 28.49 18.59 -22.88
N SER A 608 28.84 19.86 -23.15
CA SER A 608 27.87 20.95 -23.28
C SER A 608 26.80 20.74 -24.37
N ASN A 609 27.15 20.03 -25.44
CA ASN A 609 26.28 19.76 -26.59
C ASN A 609 25.91 18.28 -26.71
N PHE A 610 25.76 17.57 -25.57
CA PHE A 610 25.42 16.16 -25.60
C PHE A 610 23.98 15.96 -26.12
N GLU A 611 23.82 15.04 -27.07
CA GLU A 611 22.58 14.87 -27.83
C GLU A 611 21.40 14.52 -26.90
N GLY A 612 20.29 15.28 -27.03
CA GLY A 612 19.05 15.01 -26.31
C GLY A 612 19.03 15.41 -24.83
N LEU A 613 20.06 16.12 -24.35
CA LEU A 613 20.21 16.51 -22.95
C LEU A 613 20.41 18.00 -22.77
N HIS A 614 19.78 18.58 -21.75
CA HIS A 614 20.08 19.95 -21.34
C HIS A 614 21.35 19.99 -20.49
N LEU A 615 22.05 21.13 -20.50
CA LEU A 615 23.25 21.34 -19.68
C LEU A 615 23.03 21.09 -18.17
N ILE A 616 21.81 21.33 -17.69
CA ILE A 616 21.40 21.04 -16.30
C ILE A 616 21.46 19.52 -16.03
N ASP A 617 20.99 18.71 -16.98
CA ASP A 617 21.02 17.26 -16.85
C ASP A 617 22.47 16.76 -16.84
N VAL A 618 23.32 17.31 -17.71
CA VAL A 618 24.75 17.00 -17.74
C VAL A 618 25.43 17.32 -16.41
N LEU A 619 25.07 18.45 -15.79
CA LEU A 619 25.58 18.85 -14.48
C LEU A 619 25.13 17.88 -13.38
N ASP A 620 23.86 17.49 -13.36
CA ASP A 620 23.34 16.63 -12.32
C ASP A 620 23.87 15.20 -12.45
N THR A 621 24.02 14.70 -13.67
CA THR A 621 24.72 13.44 -13.96
C THR A 621 26.18 13.50 -13.50
N HIS A 622 26.90 14.60 -13.79
CA HIS A 622 28.27 14.79 -13.31
C HIS A 622 28.35 14.76 -11.78
N LYS A 623 27.49 15.52 -11.08
CA LYS A 623 27.46 15.52 -9.60
C LYS A 623 27.23 14.12 -9.03
N ALA A 624 26.32 13.36 -9.64
CA ALA A 624 25.99 12.01 -9.19
C ALA A 624 27.19 11.06 -9.36
N VAL A 625 27.76 10.99 -10.57
CA VAL A 625 28.93 10.14 -10.87
C VAL A 625 30.14 10.57 -10.03
N PHE A 626 30.42 11.87 -9.95
CA PHE A 626 31.51 12.41 -9.14
C PHE A 626 31.38 12.02 -7.66
N ARG A 627 30.18 12.16 -7.08
CA ARG A 627 29.94 11.82 -5.67
C ARG A 627 30.14 10.33 -5.41
N ASN A 628 29.66 9.47 -6.32
CA ASN A 628 29.81 8.02 -6.21
C ASN A 628 31.28 7.60 -6.29
N GLU A 629 31.99 8.15 -7.28
CA GLU A 629 33.41 7.86 -7.48
C GLU A 629 34.29 8.40 -6.35
N TYR A 630 34.00 9.62 -5.87
CA TYR A 630 34.67 10.20 -4.71
C TYR A 630 34.53 9.31 -3.47
N ARG A 631 33.29 8.88 -3.15
CA ARG A 631 33.06 7.94 -2.04
C ARG A 631 33.79 6.63 -2.22
N ARG A 632 33.78 6.06 -3.44
CA ARG A 632 34.50 4.82 -3.75
C ARG A 632 36.00 4.95 -3.46
N ARG A 633 36.62 6.02 -3.96
CA ARG A 633 38.04 6.30 -3.73
C ARG A 633 38.36 6.56 -2.25
N LEU A 634 37.49 7.28 -1.54
CA LEU A 634 37.63 7.50 -0.09
C LEU A 634 37.58 6.18 0.69
N GLN A 635 36.58 5.34 0.44
CA GLN A 635 36.47 4.03 1.09
C GLN A 635 37.66 3.11 0.77
N GLU A 636 38.19 3.16 -0.45
CA GLU A 636 39.39 2.42 -0.81
C GLU A 636 40.63 2.92 -0.07
N ALA A 637 40.79 4.24 0.07
CA ALA A 637 41.86 4.86 0.84
C ALA A 637 41.75 4.50 2.34
N GLU A 638 40.56 4.58 2.92
CA GLU A 638 40.27 4.18 4.31
C GLU A 638 40.59 2.69 4.53
N ARG A 639 40.16 1.81 3.62
CA ARG A 639 40.48 0.37 3.69
C ARG A 639 41.98 0.11 3.60
N ARG A 640 42.70 0.82 2.72
CA ARG A 640 44.17 0.73 2.62
C ARG A 640 44.83 1.19 3.91
N SER A 641 44.40 2.33 4.46
CA SER A 641 44.88 2.86 5.74
C SER A 641 44.63 1.86 6.87
N PHE A 642 43.41 1.33 7.01
CA PHE A 642 43.07 0.31 8.02
C PHE A 642 43.93 -0.96 7.90
N ARG A 643 44.20 -1.43 6.68
CA ARG A 643 45.09 -2.59 6.44
C ARG A 643 46.52 -2.31 6.91
N ILE A 644 47.05 -1.12 6.63
CA ILE A 644 48.40 -0.70 7.06
C ILE A 644 48.43 -0.62 8.60
N GLN A 645 47.47 0.08 9.21
CA GLN A 645 47.38 0.22 10.66
C GLN A 645 47.28 -1.13 11.38
N ARG A 646 46.49 -2.08 10.86
CA ARG A 646 46.40 -3.44 11.40
C ARG A 646 47.74 -4.17 11.34
N LYS A 647 48.50 -4.03 10.24
CA LYS A 647 49.84 -4.60 10.12
C LYS A 647 50.83 -3.98 11.09
N CYS A 648 50.82 -2.65 11.26
CA CYS A 648 51.67 -1.97 12.23
C CYS A 648 51.34 -2.41 13.67
N ARG A 649 50.06 -2.50 14.04
CA ARG A 649 49.64 -3.02 15.36
C ARG A 649 50.07 -4.46 15.58
N ALA A 650 49.90 -5.34 14.59
CA ALA A 650 50.34 -6.73 14.69
C ALA A 650 51.87 -6.83 14.87
N ARG A 651 52.64 -5.98 14.19
CA ARG A 651 54.11 -5.88 14.36
C ARG A 651 54.47 -5.41 15.76
N PHE A 652 53.77 -4.41 16.31
CA PHE A 652 54.00 -3.92 17.66
C PHE A 652 53.60 -4.93 18.74
N LEU A 653 52.51 -5.68 18.54
CA LEU A 653 52.15 -6.79 19.42
C LEU A 653 53.22 -7.90 19.41
N ALA A 654 53.77 -8.24 18.26
CA ALA A 654 54.87 -9.20 18.16
C ALA A 654 56.13 -8.70 18.90
N PHE A 655 56.47 -7.41 18.76
CA PHE A 655 57.56 -6.78 19.51
C PHE A 655 57.32 -6.83 21.03
N LEU A 656 56.10 -6.51 21.48
CA LEU A 656 55.73 -6.62 22.90
C LEU A 656 55.81 -8.06 23.41
N GLN A 657 55.43 -9.05 22.61
CA GLN A 657 55.56 -10.47 22.95
C GLN A 657 57.03 -10.89 23.06
N GLU A 658 57.90 -10.41 22.16
CA GLU A 658 59.35 -10.64 22.21
C GLU A 658 60.01 -9.96 23.44
N SER A 659 59.61 -8.72 23.76
CA SER A 659 60.05 -8.02 24.98
C SER A 659 59.50 -8.66 26.25
N VAL A 660 58.31 -9.26 26.18
CA VAL A 660 57.86 -10.20 27.21
C VAL A 660 58.89 -11.32 27.27
N GLU A 661 59.12 -12.13 26.23
CA GLU A 661 60.04 -13.30 26.24
C GLU A 661 61.46 -13.02 26.75
N LYS A 662 61.98 -11.80 26.52
CA LYS A 662 63.29 -11.33 27.02
C LYS A 662 63.29 -10.95 28.51
N GLY A 663 62.12 -10.87 29.14
CA GLY A 663 61.94 -10.48 30.54
C GLY A 663 61.90 -8.97 30.79
N GLU A 664 61.83 -8.14 29.75
CA GLU A 664 61.75 -6.67 29.84
C GLU A 664 60.37 -6.21 30.31
N ILE A 665 59.32 -6.98 29.96
CA ILE A 665 57.94 -6.75 30.38
C ILE A 665 57.53 -7.81 31.40
N GLY A 666 57.32 -7.37 32.64
CA GLY A 666 56.85 -8.19 33.76
C GLY A 666 55.49 -7.74 34.32
N PRO A 667 54.91 -8.48 35.28
CA PRO A 667 53.58 -8.21 35.82
C PRO A 667 53.44 -6.85 36.53
N ARG A 668 54.55 -6.33 37.07
CA ARG A 668 54.64 -5.03 37.77
C ARG A 668 55.35 -3.94 36.96
N THR A 669 55.69 -4.21 35.70
CA THR A 669 56.37 -3.21 34.86
C THR A 669 55.40 -2.09 34.50
N ASP A 670 55.84 -0.85 34.74
CA ASP A 670 55.06 0.31 34.36
C ASP A 670 55.33 0.69 32.91
N TYR A 671 54.28 1.03 32.19
CA TYR A 671 54.35 1.38 30.77
C TYR A 671 55.26 2.58 30.52
N SER A 672 55.25 3.58 31.42
CA SER A 672 56.07 4.78 31.27
C SER A 672 57.57 4.48 31.32
N THR A 673 57.95 3.42 32.03
CA THR A 673 59.35 3.01 32.20
C THR A 673 59.79 2.16 31.02
N PHE A 674 58.93 1.26 30.55
CA PHE A 674 59.17 0.46 29.34
C PHE A 674 59.30 1.33 28.08
N ILE A 675 58.36 2.26 27.86
CA ILE A 675 58.41 3.13 26.68
C ILE A 675 59.61 4.07 26.70
N ARG A 676 60.06 4.56 27.86
CA ARG A 676 61.28 5.38 27.93
C ARG A 676 62.52 4.68 27.35
N ALA A 677 62.57 3.36 27.40
CA ALA A 677 63.66 2.56 26.81
C ALA A 677 63.46 2.27 25.31
N HIS A 678 62.22 2.23 24.82
CA HIS A 678 61.87 1.79 23.46
C HIS A 678 61.16 2.86 22.60
N ALA A 679 61.11 4.11 23.05
CA ALA A 679 60.42 5.20 22.36
C ALA A 679 61.01 5.55 20.98
N THR A 680 62.28 5.21 20.75
CA THR A 680 62.98 5.44 19.47
C THR A 680 62.83 4.29 18.48
N GLU A 681 62.20 3.18 18.88
CA GLU A 681 62.03 2.01 18.00
C GLU A 681 61.03 2.32 16.88
N ALA A 682 61.39 1.94 15.65
CA ALA A 682 60.54 2.17 14.48
C ALA A 682 59.15 1.52 14.65
N VAL A 683 59.09 0.38 15.33
CA VAL A 683 57.86 -0.38 15.57
C VAL A 683 56.90 0.36 16.52
N TYR A 684 57.43 1.20 17.43
CA TYR A 684 56.62 2.06 18.30
C TYR A 684 56.14 3.31 17.55
N LEU A 685 57.04 4.00 16.84
CA LEU A 685 56.71 5.19 16.05
C LEU A 685 55.65 4.89 14.96
N ASP A 686 55.69 3.71 14.35
CA ASP A 686 54.73 3.23 13.34
C ASP A 686 53.29 3.05 13.89
N VAL A 687 53.08 3.04 15.21
CA VAL A 687 51.75 2.84 15.83
C VAL A 687 51.24 4.11 16.51
N VAL A 688 52.14 5.01 16.91
CA VAL A 688 51.79 6.29 17.54
C VAL A 688 51.03 7.19 16.54
N GLY A 689 49.90 7.75 16.98
CA GLY A 689 49.07 8.64 16.15
C GLY A 689 48.04 7.93 15.26
N HIS A 690 47.97 6.59 15.25
CA HIS A 690 46.93 5.84 14.55
C HIS A 690 45.63 5.73 15.37
N HIS A 691 44.47 5.82 14.70
CA HIS A 691 43.15 5.75 15.34
C HIS A 691 42.76 4.29 15.72
N GLY A 692 42.54 3.98 17.00
CA GLY A 692 42.16 2.66 17.53
C GLY A 692 42.91 2.31 18.82
N SER A 693 43.12 1.02 19.12
CA SER A 693 43.85 0.58 20.32
C SER A 693 45.21 1.28 20.39
N THR A 694 45.42 2.03 21.47
CA THR A 694 46.64 2.79 21.69
C THR A 694 47.81 1.84 21.97
N PRO A 695 49.06 2.29 21.76
CA PRO A 695 50.24 1.53 22.20
C PRO A 695 50.17 1.08 23.68
N TYR A 696 49.47 1.85 24.53
CA TYR A 696 49.22 1.50 25.92
C TYR A 696 48.22 0.36 26.09
N ASP A 697 47.12 0.39 25.33
CA ASP A 697 46.09 -0.66 25.38
C ASP A 697 46.67 -2.00 24.94
N LEU A 698 47.49 -2.01 23.88
CA LEU A 698 48.18 -3.20 23.39
C LEU A 698 49.19 -3.74 24.42
N PHE A 699 49.90 -2.85 25.12
CA PHE A 699 50.79 -3.24 26.22
C PHE A 699 50.00 -3.85 27.39
N ARG A 700 48.88 -3.24 27.80
CA ARG A 700 48.02 -3.79 28.86
C ARG A 700 47.45 -5.16 28.46
N GLU A 701 47.09 -5.35 27.19
CA GLU A 701 46.58 -6.61 26.66
C GLU A 701 47.61 -7.73 26.81
N VAL A 702 48.85 -7.48 26.41
CA VAL A 702 49.96 -8.45 26.54
C VAL A 702 50.34 -8.68 28.01
N GLN A 703 50.24 -7.67 28.87
CA GLN A 703 50.57 -7.75 30.29
C GLN A 703 49.46 -8.38 31.15
N LYS A 704 48.21 -8.36 30.69
CA LYS A 704 47.05 -8.85 31.46
C LYS A 704 47.16 -10.34 31.86
N PRO A 705 47.51 -11.29 30.96
CA PRO A 705 47.73 -12.69 31.34
C PRO A 705 48.80 -12.86 32.42
N LEU A 706 49.87 -12.04 32.39
CA LEU A 706 50.95 -12.06 33.39
C LEU A 706 50.48 -11.56 34.77
N ARG A 707 49.56 -10.58 34.81
CA ARG A 707 48.93 -10.10 36.05
C ARG A 707 47.91 -11.09 36.60
N ASP A 708 47.13 -11.71 35.71
CA ASP A 708 46.09 -12.67 36.10
C ASP A 708 46.71 -13.93 36.72
N LEU A 709 47.90 -14.36 36.26
CA LEU A 709 48.70 -15.41 36.90
C LEU A 709 49.05 -15.08 38.37
N ILE A 710 49.39 -13.82 38.68
CA ILE A 710 49.64 -13.38 40.07
C ILE A 710 48.34 -13.33 40.88
N ARG A 711 47.27 -12.79 40.29
CA ARG A 711 45.98 -12.54 40.97
C ARG A 711 45.26 -13.84 41.35
N THR A 712 45.41 -14.89 40.55
CA THR A 712 44.80 -16.21 40.77
C THR A 712 45.49 -17.05 41.85
N GLY A 713 46.60 -16.59 42.43
CA GLY A 713 47.21 -17.21 43.61
C GLY A 713 48.07 -18.46 43.34
N TYR A 714 48.29 -18.85 42.09
CA TYR A 714 49.18 -19.98 41.73
C TYR A 714 50.68 -19.68 41.92
N LEU A 715 51.06 -18.40 42.07
CA LEU A 715 52.42 -17.95 42.41
C LEU A 715 52.54 -17.59 43.90
N ALA A 716 52.44 -18.59 44.78
CA ALA A 716 52.86 -18.43 46.18
C ALA A 716 54.39 -18.35 46.26
N ARG A 717 54.93 -17.52 47.17
CA ARG A 717 56.37 -17.14 47.32
C ARG A 717 57.40 -18.28 47.29
N ASN A 718 57.01 -19.56 47.33
CA ASN A 718 57.87 -20.74 47.45
C ASN A 718 57.55 -21.91 46.47
N ALA A 719 56.75 -21.72 45.41
CA ALA A 719 56.47 -22.83 44.45
C ALA A 719 57.70 -23.15 43.56
N SER A 720 57.80 -24.40 43.10
CA SER A 720 58.94 -24.88 42.31
C SER A 720 58.81 -24.56 40.81
N TYR A 721 59.94 -24.39 40.11
CA TYR A 721 59.98 -24.09 38.66
C TYR A 721 59.07 -24.99 37.77
N PRO A 722 58.95 -26.31 38.01
CA PRO A 722 58.07 -27.19 37.23
C PRO A 722 56.57 -26.95 37.46
N GLU A 723 56.16 -26.43 38.62
CA GLU A 723 54.76 -26.10 38.93
C GLU A 723 54.33 -24.82 38.22
N TYR A 724 55.27 -23.88 38.09
CA TYR A 724 55.08 -22.67 37.30
C TYR A 724 54.92 -22.93 35.81
N GLU A 725 55.72 -23.84 35.26
CA GLU A 725 55.66 -24.26 33.86
C GLU A 725 54.32 -24.94 33.52
N ARG A 726 53.79 -25.76 34.46
CA ARG A 726 52.49 -26.43 34.30
C ARG A 726 51.30 -25.45 34.34
N ALA A 727 51.34 -24.45 35.22
CA ALA A 727 50.31 -23.41 35.31
C ALA A 727 50.32 -22.47 34.10
N ALA A 728 51.50 -22.06 33.62
CA ALA A 728 51.64 -21.22 32.43
C ALA A 728 51.13 -21.92 31.15
N SER A 729 51.39 -23.23 31.02
CA SER A 729 50.90 -24.05 29.90
C SER A 729 49.37 -24.13 29.85
N ASN A 730 48.70 -24.26 31.00
CA ASN A 730 47.24 -24.33 31.09
C ASN A 730 46.50 -23.04 30.67
N TYR A 731 47.16 -21.88 30.74
CA TYR A 731 46.61 -20.59 30.30
C TYR A 731 47.06 -20.21 28.89
N GLY A 732 47.70 -21.11 28.14
CA GLY A 732 48.14 -20.86 26.76
C GLY A 732 49.29 -19.86 26.64
N ILE A 733 49.98 -19.56 27.74
CA ILE A 733 51.12 -18.64 27.81
C ILE A 733 52.36 -19.46 27.44
N ALA A 734 52.60 -19.66 26.14
CA ALA A 734 53.78 -20.34 25.64
C ALA A 734 54.99 -19.43 25.80
N VAL A 735 55.66 -19.50 26.95
CA VAL A 735 56.82 -18.66 27.20
C VAL A 735 57.90 -19.48 27.85
N GLY A 736 58.98 -19.71 27.11
CA GLY A 736 60.17 -20.41 27.60
C GLY A 736 60.89 -19.62 28.69
N ASN A 737 61.97 -18.91 28.36
CA ASN A 737 62.91 -18.32 29.33
C ASN A 737 62.29 -17.31 30.31
N ASN A 738 61.08 -16.78 30.08
CA ASN A 738 60.44 -15.87 31.04
C ASN A 738 60.03 -16.50 32.35
N LEU A 739 59.67 -17.77 32.39
CA LEU A 739 59.31 -18.41 33.66
C LEU A 739 60.47 -18.31 34.66
N LYS A 740 61.71 -18.33 34.16
CA LYS A 740 62.94 -18.12 34.96
C LYS A 740 63.06 -16.69 35.45
N HIS A 741 62.81 -15.69 34.59
CA HIS A 741 62.89 -14.27 34.95
C HIS A 741 61.73 -13.84 35.87
N LEU A 742 60.51 -14.35 35.65
CA LEU A 742 59.35 -14.13 36.51
C LEU A 742 59.57 -14.75 37.90
N HIS A 743 60.09 -15.98 37.95
CA HIS A 743 60.50 -16.63 39.19
C HIS A 743 61.60 -15.83 39.92
N ALA A 744 62.64 -15.37 39.21
CA ALA A 744 63.71 -14.55 39.78
C ALA A 744 63.21 -13.19 40.30
N SER A 745 62.31 -12.53 39.58
CA SER A 745 61.71 -11.25 39.97
C SER A 745 60.84 -11.39 41.23
N LEU A 746 60.06 -12.48 41.33
CA LEU A 746 59.19 -12.76 42.49
C LEU A 746 59.94 -13.27 43.73
N THR A 747 61.09 -13.93 43.55
CA THR A 747 61.95 -14.43 44.64
C THR A 747 62.97 -13.40 45.12
N SER A 748 63.28 -12.37 44.32
CA SER A 748 64.08 -11.23 44.78
C SER A 748 63.32 -10.47 45.88
N LYS A 749 63.85 -10.50 47.11
CA LYS A 749 63.32 -9.73 48.24
C LYS A 749 63.43 -8.23 47.92
N SER A 750 62.31 -7.60 47.57
CA SER A 750 62.13 -6.17 47.78
C SER A 750 61.03 -5.96 48.83
N SER A 751 61.48 -5.34 49.91
CA SER A 751 60.73 -4.80 51.03
C SER A 751 59.68 -3.79 50.59
N GLY A 752 58.45 -3.93 51.11
CA GLY A 752 57.36 -2.96 50.94
C GLY A 752 56.08 -3.61 50.46
N ILE A 753 55.30 -4.15 51.39
CA ILE A 753 53.91 -4.57 51.14
C ILE A 753 53.04 -3.33 51.41
N ALA A 754 52.60 -2.66 50.35
CA ALA A 754 51.42 -1.80 50.41
C ALA A 754 50.22 -2.62 49.93
N SER A 755 49.09 -2.43 50.61
CA SER A 755 47.77 -3.03 50.33
C SER A 755 47.32 -2.75 48.90
N LEU A 756 46.54 -3.70 48.37
CA LEU A 756 46.12 -3.77 46.97
C LEU A 756 44.86 -2.95 46.65
N ASP A 757 44.41 -2.08 47.56
CA ASP A 757 43.10 -1.42 47.46
C ASP A 757 43.14 0.12 47.35
N ASP A 758 44.31 0.78 47.41
CA ASP A 758 44.37 2.25 47.35
C ASP A 758 45.41 2.75 46.34
N VAL A 759 45.07 2.77 45.05
CA VAL A 759 45.65 3.73 44.10
C VAL A 759 44.51 4.23 43.22
N GLU A 760 43.97 5.39 43.58
CA GLU A 760 43.09 6.18 42.72
C GLU A 760 43.75 6.41 41.37
N GLU A 761 42.98 6.13 40.31
CA GLU A 761 43.31 6.44 38.93
C GLU A 761 43.42 7.97 38.76
N GLY A 762 44.65 8.48 38.85
CA GLY A 762 44.97 9.82 38.38
C GLY A 762 44.93 9.85 36.86
N GLU A 763 43.90 10.48 36.30
CA GLU A 763 43.92 10.98 34.93
C GLU A 763 45.19 11.80 34.69
N ILE A 764 45.96 11.44 33.67
CA ILE A 764 47.00 12.35 33.17
C ILE A 764 46.25 13.54 32.54
N PRO A 765 46.52 14.79 32.94
CA PRO A 765 45.86 15.95 32.35
C PRO A 765 46.15 16.00 30.85
N ILE A 766 45.09 15.89 30.05
CA ILE A 766 45.11 16.15 28.61
C ILE A 766 45.15 17.67 28.44
N ASP A 767 46.31 18.30 28.70
CA ASP A 767 46.45 19.74 28.48
C ASP A 767 47.76 20.15 27.78
N ALA A 768 48.52 19.19 27.25
CA ALA A 768 49.75 19.46 26.50
C ALA A 768 49.69 19.07 25.00
N SER A 769 48.55 18.62 24.48
CA SER A 769 48.40 18.20 23.07
C SER A 769 47.40 19.02 22.25
N ARG A 770 46.74 20.02 22.85
CA ARG A 770 45.81 20.90 22.11
C ARG A 770 46.48 22.12 21.47
N GLN A 771 47.69 22.50 21.85
CA GLN A 771 48.39 23.65 21.27
C GLN A 771 49.32 23.33 20.08
N SER A 772 49.49 22.06 19.70
CA SER A 772 50.32 21.68 18.54
C SER A 772 49.53 21.06 17.37
N VAL A 773 48.21 20.91 17.49
CA VAL A 773 47.35 20.34 16.44
C VAL A 773 46.60 21.41 15.64
N GLU A 774 46.51 22.65 16.13
CA GLU A 774 45.93 23.77 15.35
C GLU A 774 46.91 24.44 14.38
N SER A 775 48.21 24.11 14.42
CA SER A 775 49.21 24.73 13.53
C SER A 775 49.63 23.87 12.33
N ILE A 776 49.00 22.70 12.10
CA ILE A 776 49.38 21.80 10.97
C ILE A 776 48.20 21.53 10.01
N SER A 777 46.97 21.97 10.31
CA SER A 777 45.82 21.75 9.42
C SER A 777 45.57 22.85 8.37
N SER A 778 46.43 23.87 8.26
CA SER A 778 46.19 25.04 7.42
C SER A 778 47.21 25.30 6.30
N ASN A 779 48.16 24.40 6.01
CA ASN A 779 49.21 24.68 5.00
C ASN A 779 49.57 23.55 4.01
N SER A 780 48.64 22.68 3.61
CA SER A 780 48.93 21.75 2.49
C SER A 780 47.74 21.42 1.56
N ILE A 781 46.80 22.34 1.38
CA ILE A 781 45.78 22.24 0.32
C ILE A 781 45.87 23.48 -0.57
N ILE A 782 47.04 23.66 -1.20
CA ILE A 782 47.20 24.41 -2.45
C ILE A 782 48.32 23.67 -3.20
N GLU A 783 48.08 23.39 -4.48
CA GLU A 783 48.90 22.65 -5.46
C GLU A 783 48.66 21.13 -5.54
N GLY A 784 48.09 20.72 -6.68
CA GLY A 784 47.71 19.37 -7.06
C GLY A 784 46.44 19.38 -7.90
#